data_AF-A0A954RQD5-F1
#
_entry.id   AF-A0A954RQD5-F1
#
_cell.length_a   1.000
_cell.length_b   1.000
_cell.length_c   1.000
_cell.angle_alpha   90.00
_cell.angle_beta   90.00
_cell.angle_gamma   90.00
#
_symmetry.space_group_name_H-M   'P 1'
#
loop_
_entity.id
_entity.type
_entity.pdbx_description
1 polymer ?
#
loop_
_entity_poly.entity_id
_entity_poly.type
_entity_poly.pdbx_seq_one_letter_code
_entity_poly.pdbx_strand_id
1 'polypeptide(L)'
;MSRSKTSRGAKPSKTEQIKSQSEAADVRAGAGAGLPDAGGLDAFHPVVQTWFRGSFDAPTLAQQRAWPAISGGDNTLLLAPTGSGKTLAAFLVALDRLMFHSRTESSVGVRVLYISPLKALGVDVERNLQSPLAGIRAVAARQEAPFQEPLVGVRSGDTPSDVRQKLIRNPPDILITTPESLYLMLTSRSRSILANVESVIIDEIHSLVSTKRGAHLFLSLERLEELRRSAGVPTPLQRIGLSATQRPLEEVARLMAGADWEPSDSGPVLKPRPVTIVEAGRAREIDLKIEVPVEDLSQLGRVQFSDAPLEAGSIPEGSTAGPTLPSIWPAIHPRLVDLIRQHRSTMIFVNSRRLAERLATAINELADEELALAHHGSIAKDTRLLIEDRLKQGKLPAIVATSSLELGIDMGAVDLVIQIESPPSIASGIQRIGRASHHVGGRSAGIVFPKFRGDLLSCAAAARRMLAGEVEETFYPRNPLDVLAQQIVAITAGGAIELDRVYDLIRRAAPFHDLPRTAFESVVDLLAGRYPSDEFSELRPRLNWDRLNGTLAPRKSTQRLAVVNGGTIPDRGLYGVFLAGDDGSSRVGELDEEMVFETRPGDIFLLGASSWQVVDITSDRVLVVPAPGQPGRMPFWRGDGPGRSPEFGRAIGALARRLARTDVLAIEKELTDAHRLDQRAARNLIQYIHDQVESTGHVPSDRTIVVESFLDEIGDWRVAILTPFGARVHAPWATAVAARLRELADDEVDMMSSDDGIVFRLPAAMDLPSLDLLFPNPDEIEEEVTRQLGGTALFAGRFRENAARALLLPRRYPGKRTPLWLQRRRSADLLAVAARYPNFPMILETYRECLRDVFDLPGLKAILADVKQQKIRVHQVQTEQASPFAGALLFNYTANFLYNGDTPLAERRAQTLSLDHSQLCELLGAAELRELLCPQAVDQLAVELQGLAPVRSLTDADGLHDLLRNLGDLTLDEIMLRAGDECNRSQVSSWLETLQRDRRVIKVRIAGDERYTAAEDAARLRDALGIVLPPGLPAAFLERPQDPLLEIVARYARTHIPFIAEDIAVRFGLGTATVNMALDQLVSVGRMLVGEFLPGRRGREWSDPQVLRLLKRRSLAQLRQQVEPVEQAALARFLPLWQQVTEPRRGLDGLLDTIEQLQG
;
A
#
# COMPACT_ATOMS: atom_id res chain seq x y z
N MET A 1 -14.76 -24.52 -68.23
CA MET A 1 -13.90 -25.00 -69.33
C MET A 1 -12.64 -24.13 -69.43
N SER A 2 -11.47 -24.77 -69.37
CA SER A 2 -10.12 -24.41 -69.84
C SER A 2 -9.46 -23.07 -69.45
N ARG A 3 -8.40 -23.08 -68.61
CA ARG A 3 -6.93 -23.12 -68.92
C ARG A 3 -6.30 -21.71 -68.95
N SER A 4 -5.57 -21.26 -67.92
CA SER A 4 -4.18 -21.55 -67.49
C SER A 4 -3.06 -20.82 -68.27
N LYS A 5 -2.24 -20.01 -67.56
CA LYS A 5 -0.75 -19.96 -67.54
C LYS A 5 -0.23 -18.57 -67.10
N THR A 6 0.25 -18.43 -65.86
CA THR A 6 1.68 -18.43 -65.41
C THR A 6 2.51 -17.20 -65.81
N SER A 7 2.98 -16.39 -64.84
CA SER A 7 4.34 -16.51 -64.27
C SER A 7 4.67 -15.34 -63.32
N ARG A 8 5.50 -15.66 -62.31
CA ARG A 8 6.01 -14.84 -61.22
C ARG A 8 7.21 -13.99 -61.64
N GLY A 9 7.42 -12.87 -60.94
CA GLY A 9 8.73 -12.58 -60.33
C GLY A 9 9.30 -11.16 -60.46
N ALA A 10 9.13 -10.33 -59.42
CA ALA A 10 10.19 -9.52 -58.80
C ALA A 10 9.65 -8.77 -57.56
N LYS A 11 10.40 -8.81 -56.46
CA LYS A 11 10.13 -8.23 -55.13
C LYS A 11 10.07 -6.69 -55.14
N PRO A 12 9.41 -6.05 -54.16
CA PRO A 12 9.95 -4.85 -53.53
C PRO A 12 10.30 -5.09 -52.06
N SER A 13 11.42 -4.48 -51.68
CA SER A 13 12.04 -4.49 -50.36
C SER A 13 11.36 -3.54 -49.39
N LYS A 14 11.09 -4.07 -48.19
CA LYS A 14 11.33 -3.50 -46.86
C LYS A 14 10.91 -2.04 -46.58
N THR A 15 9.88 -1.97 -45.73
CA THR A 15 9.83 -1.22 -44.46
C THR A 15 9.36 0.24 -44.53
N GLU A 16 8.03 0.41 -44.50
CA GLU A 16 7.36 1.53 -43.86
C GLU A 16 6.63 1.00 -42.62
N GLN A 17 7.03 1.43 -41.42
CA GLN A 17 6.18 1.42 -40.23
C GLN A 17 6.74 2.38 -39.17
N ILE A 18 5.97 3.45 -38.94
CA ILE A 18 5.66 4.11 -37.66
C ILE A 18 6.85 4.74 -36.90
N LYS A 19 7.16 6.00 -37.24
CA LYS A 19 7.76 6.97 -36.32
C LYS A 19 6.64 7.73 -35.61
N SER A 20 6.41 7.45 -34.33
CA SER A 20 5.71 8.38 -33.44
C SER A 20 6.71 9.42 -32.93
N GLN A 21 6.31 10.69 -32.99
CA GLN A 21 7.12 11.85 -32.64
C GLN A 21 7.38 11.89 -31.13
N SER A 22 8.64 11.75 -30.74
CA SER A 22 9.18 12.23 -29.47
C SER A 22 9.78 13.61 -29.71
N GLU A 23 9.11 14.69 -29.28
CA GLU A 23 9.78 15.99 -29.16
C GLU A 23 10.81 15.87 -28.02
N ALA A 24 12.08 15.96 -28.41
CA ALA A 24 13.20 15.93 -27.49
C ALA A 24 13.15 17.18 -26.60
N ALA A 25 12.98 16.96 -25.29
CA ALA A 25 13.34 17.95 -24.29
C ALA A 25 14.82 18.29 -24.47
N ASP A 26 15.16 19.58 -24.33
CA ASP A 26 16.53 20.08 -24.46
C ASP A 26 17.37 19.62 -23.24
N VAL A 27 17.71 18.33 -23.24
CA VAL A 27 18.59 17.68 -22.27
C VAL A 27 20.02 17.98 -22.72
N ARG A 28 20.70 18.87 -21.99
CA ARG A 28 22.14 19.05 -22.14
C ARG A 28 22.87 17.83 -21.56
N ALA A 29 22.90 16.73 -22.31
CA ALA A 29 23.91 15.69 -22.12
C ALA A 29 25.26 16.33 -22.48
N GLY A 30 26.07 16.66 -21.49
CA GLY A 30 27.39 17.24 -21.69
C GLY A 30 28.34 16.25 -22.36
N ALA A 31 28.27 16.14 -23.69
CA ALA A 31 29.31 15.52 -24.50
C ALA A 31 30.53 16.47 -24.54
N GLY A 32 31.51 16.19 -23.68
CA GLY A 32 32.94 16.41 -23.94
C GLY A 32 33.39 17.70 -24.63
N ALA A 33 32.86 18.88 -24.26
CA ALA A 33 33.52 20.15 -24.56
C ALA A 33 34.31 20.57 -23.32
N GLY A 34 35.62 20.71 -23.46
CA GLY A 34 36.57 20.95 -22.37
C GLY A 34 36.14 22.11 -21.46
N LEU A 35 35.62 21.76 -20.29
CA LEU A 35 35.58 22.66 -19.14
C LEU A 35 37.02 22.83 -18.65
N PRO A 36 37.51 24.06 -18.43
CA PRO A 36 38.86 24.27 -17.96
C PRO A 36 39.07 23.56 -16.60
N ASP A 37 40.22 22.90 -16.50
CA ASP A 37 40.75 22.11 -15.38
C ASP A 37 41.07 22.97 -14.12
N ALA A 38 40.20 23.93 -13.79
CA ALA A 38 40.26 24.69 -12.55
C ALA A 38 39.40 23.95 -11.51
N GLY A 39 40.05 23.38 -10.49
CA GLY A 39 39.40 22.51 -9.52
C GLY A 39 38.17 23.17 -8.90
N GLY A 40 37.02 22.49 -8.90
CA GLY A 40 35.75 23.04 -8.39
C GLY A 40 35.80 23.58 -6.95
N LEU A 41 36.84 23.25 -6.17
CA LEU A 41 37.10 23.81 -4.85
C LEU A 41 37.48 25.30 -4.88
N ASP A 42 38.08 25.79 -5.97
CA ASP A 42 38.55 27.18 -6.06
C ASP A 42 37.39 28.20 -6.19
N ALA A 43 36.17 27.71 -6.46
CA ALA A 43 34.94 28.52 -6.50
C ALA A 43 34.38 28.87 -5.11
N PHE A 44 34.87 28.26 -4.04
CA PHE A 44 34.40 28.48 -2.67
C PHE A 44 35.17 29.60 -1.97
N HIS A 45 34.61 30.16 -0.88
CA HIS A 45 35.30 31.14 -0.06
C HIS A 45 36.64 30.58 0.48
N PRO A 46 37.73 31.38 0.56
CA PRO A 46 39.06 30.90 0.96
C PRO A 46 39.10 30.13 2.30
N VAL A 47 38.23 30.49 3.24
CA VAL A 47 38.06 29.78 4.53
C VAL A 47 37.60 28.35 4.31
N VAL A 48 36.59 28.14 3.45
CA VAL A 48 36.04 26.82 3.13
C VAL A 48 37.09 25.98 2.40
N GLN A 49 37.83 26.59 1.46
CA GLN A 49 38.95 25.92 0.79
C GLN A 49 40.01 25.44 1.78
N THR A 50 40.40 26.30 2.72
CA THR A 50 41.40 25.99 3.75
C THR A 50 40.94 24.87 4.67
N TRP A 51 39.69 24.92 5.13
CA TRP A 51 39.09 23.85 5.93
C TRP A 51 39.06 22.51 5.16
N PHE A 52 38.63 22.54 3.89
CA PHE A 52 38.51 21.34 3.08
C PHE A 52 39.88 20.67 2.87
N ARG A 53 40.89 21.45 2.46
CA ARG A 53 42.28 20.97 2.26
C ARG A 53 42.92 20.46 3.57
N GLY A 54 42.47 20.94 4.73
CA GLY A 54 42.92 20.46 6.04
C GLY A 54 42.17 19.22 6.54
N SER A 55 41.00 18.91 5.99
CA SER A 55 40.14 17.80 6.45
C SER A 55 40.15 16.60 5.49
N PHE A 56 40.47 16.81 4.22
CA PHE A 56 40.45 15.80 3.16
C PHE A 56 41.67 15.96 2.24
N ASP A 57 42.16 14.84 1.71
CA ASP A 57 43.31 14.83 0.79
C ASP A 57 43.01 15.56 -0.53
N ALA A 58 41.84 15.30 -1.11
CA ALA A 58 41.37 15.94 -2.35
C ALA A 58 39.85 15.81 -2.50
N PRO A 59 39.19 16.71 -3.27
CA PRO A 59 37.79 16.55 -3.65
C PRO A 59 37.53 15.28 -4.45
N THR A 60 36.42 14.59 -4.20
CA THR A 60 36.00 13.43 -5.00
C THR A 60 35.53 13.84 -6.39
N LEU A 61 35.53 12.92 -7.37
CA LEU A 61 35.00 13.21 -8.71
C LEU A 61 33.54 13.69 -8.68
N ALA A 62 32.74 13.15 -7.75
CA ALA A 62 31.36 13.57 -7.53
C ALA A 62 31.27 15.04 -7.11
N GLN A 63 32.14 15.46 -6.19
CA GLN A 63 32.24 16.84 -5.74
C GLN A 63 32.72 17.76 -6.87
N GLN A 64 33.82 17.41 -7.55
CA GLN A 64 34.40 18.21 -8.62
C GLN A 64 33.43 18.49 -9.76
N ARG A 65 32.63 17.48 -10.15
CA ARG A 65 31.63 17.61 -11.23
C ARG A 65 30.33 18.28 -10.79
N ALA A 66 29.92 18.09 -9.52
CA ALA A 66 28.66 18.63 -9.03
C ALA A 66 28.76 20.13 -8.67
N TRP A 67 29.87 20.57 -8.07
CA TRP A 67 30.00 21.94 -7.58
C TRP A 67 29.79 23.02 -8.65
N PRO A 68 30.33 22.92 -9.88
CA PRO A 68 30.07 23.94 -10.91
C PRO A 68 28.58 24.12 -11.22
N ALA A 69 27.84 23.03 -11.38
CA ALA A 69 26.40 23.06 -11.65
C ALA A 69 25.59 23.60 -10.46
N ILE A 70 25.88 23.10 -9.26
CA ILE A 70 25.16 23.50 -8.04
C ILE A 70 25.45 24.98 -7.69
N SER A 71 26.69 25.42 -7.79
CA SER A 71 27.09 26.81 -7.56
C SER A 71 26.53 27.77 -8.62
N GLY A 72 26.32 27.30 -9.86
CA GLY A 72 25.67 28.04 -10.93
C GLY A 72 24.15 28.23 -10.76
N GLY A 73 23.52 27.47 -9.86
CA GLY A 73 22.07 27.55 -9.62
C GLY A 73 21.25 26.51 -10.40
N ASP A 74 21.90 25.62 -11.15
CA ASP A 74 21.22 24.58 -11.93
C ASP A 74 20.55 23.55 -11.00
N ASN A 75 19.38 23.04 -11.42
CA ASN A 75 18.88 21.79 -10.86
C ASN A 75 19.88 20.68 -11.20
N THR A 76 20.28 19.89 -10.21
CA THR A 76 21.37 18.92 -10.38
C THR A 76 20.95 17.55 -9.88
N LEU A 77 21.05 16.53 -10.74
CA LEU A 77 20.88 15.13 -10.34
C LEU A 77 22.26 14.47 -10.25
N LEU A 78 22.71 14.17 -9.03
CA LEU A 78 24.01 13.54 -8.79
C LEU A 78 23.84 12.02 -8.60
N LEU A 79 24.37 11.26 -9.56
CA LEU A 79 24.54 9.82 -9.45
C LEU A 79 25.99 9.51 -9.06
N ALA A 80 26.18 8.97 -7.85
CA ALA A 80 27.48 8.50 -7.40
C ALA A 80 27.32 7.38 -6.35
N PRO A 81 28.29 6.46 -6.18
CA PRO A 81 28.20 5.38 -5.20
C PRO A 81 28.12 5.88 -3.75
N THR A 82 27.75 5.02 -2.80
CA THR A 82 27.86 5.32 -1.35
C THR A 82 29.32 5.59 -0.98
N GLY A 83 29.56 6.42 0.04
CA GLY A 83 30.92 6.82 0.43
C GLY A 83 31.67 7.76 -0.53
N SER A 84 31.05 8.26 -1.61
CA SER A 84 31.68 9.19 -2.58
C SER A 84 31.60 10.67 -2.20
N GLY A 85 31.09 10.99 -1.01
CA GLY A 85 30.93 12.38 -0.54
C GLY A 85 29.75 13.15 -1.14
N LYS A 86 28.72 12.46 -1.67
CA LYS A 86 27.49 13.06 -2.26
C LYS A 86 26.84 14.13 -1.37
N THR A 87 26.67 13.81 -0.08
CA THR A 87 26.03 14.70 0.89
C THR A 87 26.84 16.00 1.03
N LEU A 88 28.16 15.90 1.19
CA LEU A 88 29.02 17.07 1.25
C LEU A 88 29.05 17.83 -0.09
N ALA A 89 28.96 17.15 -1.24
CA ALA A 89 28.85 17.81 -2.54
C ALA A 89 27.64 18.75 -2.62
N ALA A 90 26.49 18.32 -2.09
CA ALA A 90 25.28 19.15 -2.04
C ALA A 90 25.34 20.24 -0.97
N PHE A 91 25.79 19.91 0.24
CA PHE A 91 25.77 20.85 1.37
C PHE A 91 26.87 21.90 1.33
N LEU A 92 28.05 21.62 0.77
CA LEU A 92 29.17 22.56 0.86
C LEU A 92 28.85 23.90 0.17
N VAL A 93 28.13 23.87 -0.97
CA VAL A 93 27.68 25.09 -1.67
C VAL A 93 26.68 25.87 -0.83
N ALA A 94 25.76 25.17 -0.17
CA ALA A 94 24.80 25.78 0.75
C ALA A 94 25.51 26.41 1.97
N LEU A 95 26.47 25.72 2.58
CA LEU A 95 27.22 26.22 3.73
C LEU A 95 28.05 27.46 3.37
N ASP A 96 28.75 27.45 2.24
CA ASP A 96 29.52 28.61 1.76
C ASP A 96 28.63 29.84 1.55
N ARG A 97 27.47 29.66 0.92
CA ARG A 97 26.46 30.71 0.73
C ARG A 97 25.88 31.23 2.05
N LEU A 98 25.55 30.33 2.99
CA LEU A 98 24.95 30.72 4.27
C LEU A 98 25.95 31.43 5.20
N MET A 99 27.22 31.01 5.19
CA MET A 99 28.22 31.52 6.13
C MET A 99 28.87 32.84 5.70
N PHE A 100 29.11 33.03 4.39
CA PHE A 100 29.97 34.12 3.91
C PHE A 100 29.26 35.14 3.01
N HIS A 101 28.04 34.87 2.53
CA HIS A 101 27.31 35.83 1.71
C HIS A 101 26.34 36.67 2.56
N SER A 102 26.24 37.97 2.27
CA SER A 102 25.48 38.93 3.08
C SER A 102 23.97 38.64 3.10
N ARG A 103 23.38 38.60 4.30
CA ARG A 103 21.93 38.57 4.52
C ARG A 103 21.27 39.89 4.10
N THR A 104 20.26 39.82 3.25
CA THR A 104 19.29 40.91 3.03
C THR A 104 18.21 40.85 4.11
N GLU A 105 17.47 41.94 4.40
CA GLU A 105 16.33 41.89 5.33
C GLU A 105 15.23 40.87 4.91
N SER A 106 15.19 40.51 3.63
CA SER A 106 14.35 39.44 3.06
C SER A 106 14.82 38.01 3.35
N SER A 107 15.93 37.81 4.06
CA SER A 107 16.55 36.49 4.31
C SER A 107 16.06 35.76 5.59
N VAL A 108 15.06 36.30 6.29
CA VAL A 108 14.50 35.67 7.50
C VAL A 108 13.66 34.44 7.13
N GLY A 109 14.03 33.26 7.63
CA GLY A 109 13.32 32.00 7.36
C GLY A 109 14.25 30.86 6.95
N VAL A 110 13.67 29.74 6.53
CA VAL A 110 14.43 28.60 6.00
C VAL A 110 14.94 28.94 4.61
N ARG A 111 16.25 28.75 4.37
CA ARG A 111 16.90 28.93 3.06
C ARG A 111 17.26 27.61 2.39
N VAL A 112 17.60 26.58 3.17
CA VAL A 112 17.96 25.26 2.64
C VAL A 112 17.04 24.21 3.23
N LEU A 113 16.36 23.45 2.36
CA LEU A 113 15.48 22.37 2.75
C LEU A 113 16.10 21.04 2.39
N TYR A 114 16.33 20.18 3.38
CA TYR A 114 16.78 18.81 3.15
C TYR A 114 15.62 17.83 3.34
N ILE A 115 15.32 17.05 2.30
CA ILE A 115 14.29 16.03 2.31
C ILE A 115 14.94 14.66 2.45
N SER A 116 14.68 14.03 3.60
CA SER A 116 15.07 12.65 3.85
C SER A 116 13.89 11.69 3.67
N PRO A 117 14.04 10.57 2.94
CA PRO A 117 13.00 9.54 2.87
C PRO A 117 12.83 8.81 4.22
N LEU A 118 13.85 8.79 5.08
CA LEU A 118 13.80 8.10 6.38
C LEU A 118 14.08 9.08 7.53
N LYS A 119 13.34 8.92 8.64
CA LYS A 119 13.53 9.77 9.83
C LYS A 119 14.95 9.63 10.42
N ALA A 120 15.45 8.39 10.51
CA ALA A 120 16.77 8.10 11.06
C ALA A 120 17.90 8.76 10.24
N LEU A 121 17.80 8.70 8.91
CA LEU A 121 18.72 9.37 7.99
C LEU A 121 18.74 10.90 8.20
N GLY A 122 17.58 11.53 8.43
CA GLY A 122 17.53 12.97 8.70
C GLY A 122 18.29 13.37 9.98
N VAL A 123 18.16 12.59 11.05
CA VAL A 123 18.89 12.81 12.30
C VAL A 123 20.40 12.59 12.13
N ASP A 124 20.78 11.59 11.33
CA ASP A 124 22.18 11.32 11.04
C ASP A 124 22.83 12.46 10.25
N VAL A 125 22.13 13.01 9.26
CA VAL A 125 22.58 14.16 8.47
C VAL A 125 22.75 15.39 9.34
N GLU A 126 21.82 15.66 10.27
CA GLU A 126 21.95 16.76 11.25
C GLU A 126 23.26 16.65 12.05
N ARG A 127 23.57 15.44 12.55
CA ARG A 127 24.81 15.16 13.29
C ARG A 127 26.05 15.33 12.40
N ASN A 128 26.01 14.80 11.18
CA ASN A 128 27.13 14.84 10.24
C ASN A 128 27.44 16.26 9.75
N LEU A 129 26.46 17.17 9.75
CA LEU A 129 26.66 18.59 9.43
C LEU A 129 27.38 19.39 10.53
N GLN A 130 27.38 18.91 11.78
CA GLN A 130 28.07 19.61 12.88
C GLN A 130 29.58 19.69 12.68
N SER A 131 30.19 18.61 12.14
CA SER A 131 31.63 18.55 11.88
C SER A 131 32.12 19.61 10.86
N PRO A 132 31.55 19.72 9.64
CA PRO A 132 31.95 20.75 8.70
C PRO A 132 31.64 22.16 9.21
N LEU A 133 30.51 22.38 9.88
CA LEU A 133 30.18 23.68 10.47
C LEU A 133 31.21 24.12 11.51
N ALA A 134 31.54 23.25 12.47
CA ALA A 134 32.53 23.53 13.50
C ALA A 134 33.94 23.75 12.92
N GLY A 135 34.30 22.96 11.90
CA GLY A 135 35.58 23.07 11.22
C GLY A 135 35.74 24.38 10.44
N ILE A 136 34.75 24.75 9.61
CA ILE A 136 34.75 26.01 8.86
C ILE A 136 34.77 27.20 9.83
N ARG A 137 33.98 27.15 10.90
CA ARG A 137 33.97 28.17 11.96
C ARG A 137 35.35 28.35 12.61
N ALA A 138 36.02 27.25 12.94
CA ALA A 138 37.35 27.30 13.57
C ALA A 138 38.39 27.95 12.64
N VAL A 139 38.31 27.67 11.33
CA VAL A 139 39.18 28.32 10.33
C VAL A 139 38.83 29.79 10.16
N ALA A 140 37.54 30.13 10.08
CA ALA A 140 37.07 31.52 9.96
C ALA A 140 37.55 32.38 11.15
N ALA A 141 37.39 31.87 12.37
CA ALA A 141 37.83 32.54 13.59
C ALA A 141 39.36 32.70 13.64
N ARG A 142 40.13 31.69 13.20
CA ARG A 142 41.59 31.76 13.12
C ARG A 142 42.09 32.81 12.11
N GLN A 143 41.34 32.99 11.02
CA GLN A 143 41.68 33.95 9.96
C GLN A 143 41.02 35.32 10.16
N GLU A 144 40.31 35.54 11.27
CA GLU A 144 39.53 36.75 11.57
C GLU A 144 38.56 37.14 10.42
N ALA A 145 38.10 36.15 9.66
CA ALA A 145 37.16 36.36 8.56
C ALA A 145 35.73 36.52 9.11
N PRO A 146 34.93 37.51 8.65
CA PRO A 146 33.55 37.65 9.06
C PRO A 146 32.71 36.47 8.56
N PHE A 147 31.91 35.87 9.44
CA PHE A 147 31.02 34.76 9.09
C PHE A 147 29.73 34.80 9.90
N GLN A 148 28.72 34.06 9.42
CA GLN A 148 27.47 33.80 10.14
C GLN A 148 27.34 32.30 10.37
N GLU A 149 27.03 31.89 11.61
CA GLU A 149 26.81 30.47 11.92
C GLU A 149 25.37 30.08 11.55
N PRO A 150 25.16 29.16 10.58
CA PRO A 150 23.81 28.78 10.15
C PRO A 150 23.13 27.93 11.21
N LEU A 151 21.85 28.20 11.46
CA LEU A 151 21.03 27.38 12.34
C LEU A 151 20.52 26.15 11.60
N VAL A 152 20.69 24.97 12.19
CA VAL A 152 20.17 23.70 11.66
C VAL A 152 19.03 23.21 12.55
N GLY A 153 17.93 22.74 11.96
CA GLY A 153 16.82 22.16 12.70
C GLY A 153 16.18 20.97 12.00
N VAL A 154 15.68 20.02 12.79
CA VAL A 154 14.97 18.83 12.29
C VAL A 154 13.47 18.89 12.58
N ARG A 155 12.67 18.69 11.54
CA ARG A 155 11.21 18.56 11.62
C ARG A 155 10.76 17.22 11.06
N SER A 156 10.28 16.34 11.93
CA SER A 156 9.67 15.06 11.53
C SER A 156 8.33 14.84 12.25
N GLY A 157 7.64 13.75 11.91
CA GLY A 157 6.45 13.31 12.66
C GLY A 157 6.68 13.14 14.17
N ASP A 158 7.94 12.90 14.59
CA ASP A 158 8.30 12.64 15.98
C ASP A 158 8.70 13.91 16.75
N THR A 159 8.90 15.05 16.08
CA THR A 159 9.27 16.30 16.75
C THR A 159 8.19 16.70 17.76
N PRO A 160 8.49 16.94 19.04
CA PRO A 160 7.52 17.39 20.05
C PRO A 160 6.86 18.72 19.71
N SER A 161 5.64 18.96 20.21
CA SER A 161 4.85 20.15 19.87
C SER A 161 5.50 21.48 20.27
N ASP A 162 6.22 21.52 21.39
CA ASP A 162 6.96 22.70 21.87
C ASP A 162 8.14 23.02 20.94
N VAL A 163 8.89 22.00 20.48
CA VAL A 163 9.97 22.16 19.50
C VAL A 163 9.43 22.65 18.16
N ARG A 164 8.26 22.18 17.72
CA ARG A 164 7.60 22.69 16.50
C ARG A 164 7.31 24.19 16.60
N GLN A 165 6.82 24.65 17.75
CA GLN A 165 6.53 26.07 17.96
C GLN A 165 7.80 26.91 18.01
N LYS A 166 8.89 26.38 18.60
CA LYS A 166 10.22 27.03 18.58
C LYS A 166 10.73 27.22 17.15
N LEU A 167 10.64 26.19 16.30
CA LEU A 167 11.03 26.27 14.89
C LEU A 167 10.23 27.31 14.09
N ILE A 168 8.98 27.60 14.47
CA ILE A 168 8.19 28.65 13.80
C ILE A 168 8.62 30.04 14.28
N ARG A 169 8.89 30.19 15.58
CA ARG A 169 9.28 31.48 16.17
C ARG A 169 10.71 31.87 15.81
N ASN A 170 11.62 30.90 15.75
CA ASN A 170 13.02 31.06 15.37
C ASN A 170 13.35 30.00 14.30
N PRO A 171 13.03 30.28 13.02
CA PRO A 171 13.25 29.33 11.94
C PRO A 171 14.75 29.09 11.70
N PRO A 172 15.17 27.83 11.47
CA PRO A 172 16.55 27.52 11.13
C PRO A 172 16.86 27.94 9.68
N ASP A 173 18.14 28.19 9.38
CA ASP A 173 18.61 28.42 8.00
C ASP A 173 18.52 27.12 7.17
N ILE A 174 18.86 25.98 7.80
CA ILE A 174 18.78 24.64 7.22
C ILE A 174 17.71 23.83 7.95
N LEU A 175 16.66 23.45 7.22
CA LEU A 175 15.60 22.58 7.75
C LEU A 175 15.70 21.18 7.16
N ILE A 176 15.91 20.19 8.01
CA ILE A 176 15.88 18.78 7.67
C ILE A 176 14.47 18.24 7.96
N THR A 177 13.82 17.64 6.97
CA THR A 177 12.43 17.18 7.10
C THR A 177 12.14 15.94 6.26
N THR A 178 10.92 15.41 6.37
CA THR A 178 10.42 14.29 5.56
C THR A 178 9.35 14.77 4.57
N PRO A 179 9.05 14.03 3.50
CA PRO A 179 7.98 14.38 2.55
C PRO A 179 6.64 14.68 3.22
N GLU A 180 6.23 13.84 4.18
CA GLU A 180 4.99 14.01 4.93
C GLU A 180 5.02 15.27 5.79
N SER A 181 6.15 15.52 6.46
CA SER A 181 6.31 16.67 7.35
C SER A 181 6.31 17.99 6.57
N LEU A 182 6.92 18.02 5.37
CA LEU A 182 6.84 19.15 4.46
C LEU A 182 5.38 19.45 4.05
N TYR A 183 4.63 18.42 3.64
CA TYR A 183 3.20 18.57 3.31
C TYR A 183 2.39 19.16 4.46
N LEU A 184 2.63 18.69 5.70
CA LEU A 184 1.96 19.22 6.89
C LEU A 184 2.33 20.69 7.15
N MET A 185 3.61 21.06 6.95
CA MET A 185 4.06 22.45 7.10
C MET A 185 3.38 23.37 6.09
N LEU A 186 3.38 23.00 4.81
CA LEU A 186 2.75 23.75 3.71
C LEU A 186 1.23 23.91 3.89
N THR A 187 0.59 22.98 4.61
CA THR A 187 -0.86 22.99 4.90
C THR A 187 -1.20 23.65 6.24
N SER A 188 -0.22 24.26 6.91
CA SER A 188 -0.38 24.89 8.23
C SER A 188 0.19 26.32 8.24
N ARG A 189 0.06 27.03 9.38
CA ARG A 189 0.71 28.33 9.59
C ARG A 189 2.24 28.26 9.46
N SER A 190 2.83 27.07 9.64
CA SER A 190 4.27 26.84 9.47
C SER A 190 4.76 27.06 8.03
N ARG A 191 3.87 27.26 7.05
CA ARG A 191 4.29 27.56 5.67
C ARG A 191 5.07 28.87 5.56
N SER A 192 4.82 29.85 6.44
CA SER A 192 5.47 31.18 6.35
C SER A 192 6.99 31.10 6.42
N ILE A 193 7.54 30.19 7.22
CA ILE A 193 9.00 30.04 7.35
C ILE A 193 9.66 29.39 6.13
N LEU A 194 8.89 28.88 5.16
CA LEU A 194 9.39 28.23 3.94
C LEU A 194 9.39 29.15 2.71
N ALA A 195 8.89 30.38 2.83
CA ALA A 195 8.73 31.30 1.70
C ALA A 195 10.07 31.70 1.04
N ASN A 196 11.17 31.63 1.78
CA ASN A 196 12.51 32.06 1.36
C ASN A 196 13.48 30.90 1.07
N VAL A 197 12.96 29.67 0.94
CA VAL A 197 13.81 28.51 0.59
C VAL A 197 14.46 28.77 -0.77
N GLU A 198 15.75 28.57 -0.93
CA GLU A 198 16.47 28.78 -2.19
C GLU A 198 16.79 27.45 -2.87
N SER A 199 17.16 26.45 -2.07
CA SER A 199 17.55 25.13 -2.55
C SER A 199 16.88 24.02 -1.75
N VAL A 200 16.46 22.97 -2.45
CA VAL A 200 16.00 21.70 -1.86
C VAL A 200 16.96 20.58 -2.23
N ILE A 201 17.49 19.89 -1.23
CA ILE A 201 18.29 18.68 -1.38
C ILE A 201 17.36 17.49 -1.13
N ILE A 202 17.27 16.59 -2.09
CA ILE A 202 16.44 15.38 -2.03
C ILE A 202 17.38 14.19 -2.01
N ASP A 203 17.59 13.66 -0.81
CA ASP A 203 18.48 12.52 -0.63
C ASP A 203 17.79 11.20 -0.93
N GLU A 204 18.57 10.23 -1.41
CA GLU A 204 18.11 8.91 -1.82
C GLU A 204 16.82 8.96 -2.68
N ILE A 205 16.80 9.87 -3.68
CA ILE A 205 15.65 10.13 -4.55
C ILE A 205 15.09 8.86 -5.19
N HIS A 206 15.97 7.88 -5.40
CA HIS A 206 15.68 6.57 -5.96
C HIS A 206 14.57 5.82 -5.19
N SER A 207 14.47 6.01 -3.88
CA SER A 207 13.46 5.39 -3.01
C SER A 207 12.06 5.99 -3.20
N LEU A 208 11.97 7.12 -3.91
CA LEU A 208 10.74 7.87 -4.12
C LEU A 208 10.20 7.73 -5.54
N VAL A 209 11.06 7.41 -6.54
CA VAL A 209 10.71 7.42 -7.97
C VAL A 209 9.47 6.61 -8.27
N SER A 210 9.47 5.30 -8.00
CA SER A 210 8.36 4.38 -8.34
C SER A 210 7.21 4.38 -7.35
N THR A 211 7.06 5.43 -6.53
CA THR A 211 6.10 5.42 -5.42
C THR A 211 5.14 6.60 -5.46
N LYS A 212 3.90 6.36 -4.99
CA LYS A 212 2.93 7.44 -4.71
C LYS A 212 3.48 8.46 -3.69
N ARG A 213 4.42 8.05 -2.83
CA ARG A 213 5.14 8.94 -1.90
C ARG A 213 6.00 9.97 -2.64
N GLY A 214 6.69 9.56 -3.71
CA GLY A 214 7.38 10.48 -4.61
C GLY A 214 6.41 11.42 -5.29
N ALA A 215 5.33 10.91 -5.87
CA ALA A 215 4.32 11.76 -6.51
C ALA A 215 3.76 12.83 -5.57
N HIS A 216 3.53 12.47 -4.31
CA HIS A 216 3.11 13.38 -3.25
C HIS A 216 4.20 14.41 -2.88
N LEU A 217 5.47 14.02 -2.80
CA LEU A 217 6.58 14.95 -2.53
C LEU A 217 6.71 15.99 -3.65
N PHE A 218 6.81 15.55 -4.90
CA PHE A 218 7.10 16.46 -6.02
C PHE A 218 5.96 17.45 -6.25
N LEU A 219 4.70 17.05 -6.02
CA LEU A 219 3.59 18.01 -5.99
C LEU A 219 3.65 18.97 -4.78
N SER A 220 4.15 18.51 -3.62
CA SER A 220 4.42 19.40 -2.49
C SER A 220 5.54 20.43 -2.79
N LEU A 221 6.52 20.06 -3.62
CA LEU A 221 7.56 20.99 -4.08
C LEU A 221 7.03 22.04 -5.06
N GLU A 222 6.05 21.69 -5.92
CA GLU A 222 5.35 22.71 -6.73
C GLU A 222 4.52 23.68 -5.87
N ARG A 223 3.90 23.18 -4.78
CA ARG A 223 3.23 24.05 -3.79
C ARG A 223 4.21 24.98 -3.09
N LEU A 224 5.42 24.50 -2.77
CA LEU A 224 6.48 25.32 -2.21
C LEU A 224 6.94 26.38 -3.21
N GLU A 225 7.16 26.02 -4.47
CA GLU A 225 7.53 26.95 -5.53
C GLU A 225 6.46 28.05 -5.72
N GLU A 226 5.18 27.70 -5.71
CA GLU A 226 4.08 28.68 -5.80
C GLU A 226 4.04 29.63 -4.59
N LEU A 227 4.33 29.12 -3.39
CA LEU A 227 4.44 29.94 -2.18
C LEU A 227 5.58 30.96 -2.30
N ARG A 228 6.74 30.55 -2.82
CA ARG A 228 7.91 31.42 -3.03
C ARG A 228 7.61 32.51 -4.07
N ARG A 229 7.00 32.13 -5.19
CA ARG A 229 6.55 33.07 -6.23
C ARG A 229 5.57 34.10 -5.67
N SER A 230 4.61 33.64 -4.87
CA SER A 230 3.63 34.51 -4.22
C SER A 230 4.26 35.45 -3.17
N ALA A 231 5.39 35.06 -2.57
CA ALA A 231 6.18 35.90 -1.67
C ALA A 231 7.14 36.86 -2.39
N GLY A 232 7.13 36.88 -3.73
CA GLY A 232 7.96 37.77 -4.54
C GLY A 232 9.40 37.30 -4.73
N VAL A 233 9.70 36.02 -4.50
CA VAL A 233 11.03 35.46 -4.78
C VAL A 233 11.14 35.17 -6.29
N PRO A 234 12.00 35.88 -7.03
CA PRO A 234 12.02 35.82 -8.49
C PRO A 234 12.79 34.63 -9.05
N THR A 235 13.69 34.03 -8.26
CA THR A 235 14.51 32.91 -8.69
C THR A 235 13.78 31.58 -8.52
N PRO A 236 13.81 30.69 -9.53
CA PRO A 236 13.26 29.33 -9.39
C PRO A 236 13.92 28.55 -8.25
N LEU A 237 13.16 27.66 -7.62
CA LEU A 237 13.68 26.80 -6.56
C LEU A 237 14.70 25.81 -7.14
N GLN A 238 15.94 25.87 -6.66
CA GLN A 238 16.97 24.92 -7.06
C GLN A 238 16.70 23.54 -6.42
N ARG A 239 16.67 22.48 -7.22
CA ARG A 239 16.46 21.09 -6.76
C ARG A 239 17.69 20.25 -7.01
N ILE A 240 18.22 19.64 -5.95
CA ILE A 240 19.43 18.82 -5.97
C ILE A 240 19.05 17.39 -5.54
N GLY A 241 19.08 16.45 -6.47
CA GLY A 241 18.75 15.04 -6.22
C GLY A 241 20.00 14.21 -6.03
N LEU A 242 20.03 13.38 -4.98
CA LEU A 242 21.13 12.46 -4.70
C LEU A 242 20.66 11.02 -4.90
N SER A 243 21.42 10.26 -5.68
CA SER A 243 21.14 8.85 -5.94
C SER A 243 22.42 8.02 -6.00
N ALA A 244 22.32 6.75 -5.62
CA ALA A 244 23.37 5.76 -5.82
C ALA A 244 23.14 4.88 -7.05
N THR A 245 21.88 4.53 -7.34
CA THR A 245 21.51 3.51 -8.32
C THR A 245 20.16 3.86 -8.94
N GLN A 246 20.12 4.36 -10.17
CA GLN A 246 18.87 4.66 -10.87
C GLN A 246 18.99 4.57 -12.39
N ARG A 247 17.88 4.19 -13.03
CA ARG A 247 17.75 4.14 -14.49
C ARG A 247 16.27 4.23 -14.91
N PRO A 248 15.91 4.95 -16.00
CA PRO A 248 16.74 5.92 -16.73
C PRO A 248 16.85 7.26 -15.96
N LEU A 249 18.01 7.92 -16.04
CA LEU A 249 18.26 9.14 -15.26
C LEU A 249 17.43 10.33 -15.75
N GLU A 250 17.06 10.35 -17.03
CA GLU A 250 16.23 11.38 -17.63
C GLU A 250 14.81 11.37 -17.02
N GLU A 251 14.27 10.19 -16.72
CA GLU A 251 12.97 10.05 -16.08
C GLU A 251 13.03 10.56 -14.63
N VAL A 252 14.10 10.25 -13.91
CA VAL A 252 14.34 10.74 -12.54
C VAL A 252 14.56 12.26 -12.53
N ALA A 253 15.30 12.79 -13.50
CA ALA A 253 15.52 14.22 -13.66
C ALA A 253 14.21 14.96 -13.95
N ARG A 254 13.36 14.44 -14.85
CA ARG A 254 12.04 15.01 -15.14
C ARG A 254 11.16 15.01 -13.89
N LEU A 255 11.14 13.91 -13.14
CA LEU A 255 10.42 13.81 -11.87
C LEU A 255 10.87 14.88 -10.87
N MET A 256 12.19 15.01 -10.72
CA MET A 256 12.81 15.93 -9.77
C MET A 256 12.47 17.39 -10.09
N ALA A 257 12.63 17.78 -11.35
CA ALA A 257 12.58 19.18 -11.76
C ALA A 257 11.14 19.68 -11.93
N GLY A 258 10.22 18.84 -12.38
CA GLY A 258 8.90 19.28 -12.83
C GLY A 258 8.99 20.15 -14.10
N ALA A 259 7.99 21.00 -14.30
CA ALA A 259 7.85 21.81 -15.50
C ALA A 259 7.28 23.21 -15.18
N ASP A 260 7.48 24.16 -16.08
CA ASP A 260 6.89 25.49 -16.01
C ASP A 260 6.09 25.80 -17.28
N TRP A 261 5.08 26.65 -17.13
CA TRP A 261 4.30 27.16 -18.25
C TRP A 261 5.09 28.27 -18.95
N GLU A 262 5.41 28.06 -20.22
CA GLU A 262 6.03 29.06 -21.08
C GLU A 262 5.00 29.58 -22.10
N PRO A 263 4.99 30.89 -22.41
CA PRO A 263 4.22 31.42 -23.53
C PRO A 263 4.71 30.82 -24.85
N SER A 264 3.78 30.42 -25.72
CA SER A 264 4.06 29.99 -27.10
C SER A 264 2.98 30.53 -28.04
N ASP A 265 3.29 30.59 -29.34
CA ASP A 265 2.39 31.07 -30.39
C ASP A 265 1.08 30.25 -30.47
N SER A 266 1.12 28.99 -30.03
CA SER A 266 -0.04 28.08 -29.96
C SER A 266 -0.76 28.07 -28.60
N GLY A 267 -0.45 29.03 -27.71
CA GLY A 267 -0.93 29.08 -26.33
C GLY A 267 0.12 28.58 -25.33
N PRO A 268 -0.13 28.68 -24.01
CA PRO A 268 0.82 28.25 -22.99
C PRO A 268 1.19 26.78 -23.15
N VAL A 269 2.50 26.48 -23.19
CA VAL A 269 3.02 25.11 -23.25
C VAL A 269 3.76 24.81 -21.97
N LEU A 270 3.55 23.61 -21.45
CA LEU A 270 4.24 23.15 -20.27
C LEU A 270 5.59 22.55 -20.68
N LYS A 271 6.68 23.17 -20.24
CA LYS A 271 8.04 22.77 -20.59
C LYS A 271 8.81 22.26 -19.38
N PRO A 272 9.45 21.08 -19.46
CA PRO A 272 10.27 20.55 -18.38
C PRO A 272 11.38 21.53 -17.96
N ARG A 273 11.60 21.67 -16.66
CA ARG A 273 12.71 22.50 -16.14
C ARG A 273 14.04 21.79 -16.44
N PRO A 274 15.09 22.51 -16.84
CA PRO A 274 16.38 21.91 -17.15
C PRO A 274 17.01 21.28 -15.90
N VAL A 275 17.75 20.18 -16.11
CA VAL A 275 18.53 19.48 -15.07
C VAL A 275 19.88 19.10 -15.63
N THR A 276 20.93 19.42 -14.87
CA THR A 276 22.28 18.93 -15.12
C THR A 276 22.44 17.56 -14.44
N ILE A 277 22.57 16.51 -15.25
CA ILE A 277 22.82 15.15 -14.75
C ILE A 277 24.33 14.98 -14.58
N VAL A 278 24.76 14.73 -13.35
CA VAL A 278 26.16 14.50 -12.99
C VAL A 278 26.32 13.03 -12.64
N GLU A 279 26.91 12.28 -13.56
CA GLU A 279 27.39 10.92 -13.28
C GLU A 279 28.84 10.98 -12.83
N ALA A 280 29.10 10.54 -11.61
CA ALA A 280 30.43 10.54 -11.04
C ALA A 280 30.73 9.24 -10.29
N GLY A 281 31.65 8.46 -10.87
CA GLY A 281 32.23 7.27 -10.25
C GLY A 281 32.26 6.07 -11.20
N ARG A 282 33.33 5.28 -11.10
CA ARG A 282 33.25 3.85 -11.41
C ARG A 282 32.52 3.18 -10.24
N ALA A 283 31.74 2.14 -10.52
CA ALA A 283 31.16 1.31 -9.47
C ALA A 283 32.25 0.92 -8.46
N ARG A 284 31.91 0.99 -7.17
CA ARG A 284 32.82 0.56 -6.10
C ARG A 284 33.27 -0.88 -6.39
N GLU A 285 34.52 -1.22 -6.13
CA GLU A 285 34.96 -2.60 -6.27
C GLU A 285 34.26 -3.44 -5.18
N ILE A 286 33.25 -4.20 -5.60
CA ILE A 286 32.51 -5.11 -4.73
C ILE A 286 33.27 -6.43 -4.71
N ASP A 287 33.73 -6.82 -3.52
CA ASP A 287 34.22 -8.17 -3.28
C ASP A 287 33.03 -9.06 -2.92
N LEU A 288 32.36 -9.55 -3.96
CA LEU A 288 31.17 -10.37 -3.86
C LEU A 288 31.55 -11.84 -3.90
N LYS A 289 30.93 -12.67 -3.05
CA LYS A 289 30.98 -14.13 -3.13
C LYS A 289 29.59 -14.73 -2.96
N ILE A 290 29.22 -15.68 -3.81
CA ILE A 290 28.06 -16.55 -3.60
C ILE A 290 28.57 -17.84 -2.98
N GLU A 291 28.10 -18.15 -1.77
CA GLU A 291 28.59 -19.29 -0.98
C GLU A 291 27.48 -20.31 -0.75
N VAL A 292 27.79 -21.59 -1.00
CA VAL A 292 26.92 -22.73 -0.69
C VAL A 292 27.66 -23.63 0.31
N PRO A 293 27.17 -23.74 1.56
CA PRO A 293 27.90 -24.44 2.62
C PRO A 293 27.84 -25.97 2.53
N VAL A 294 27.03 -26.53 1.62
CA VAL A 294 26.82 -27.96 1.42
C VAL A 294 27.40 -28.44 0.09
N GLU A 295 27.76 -29.73 -0.01
CA GLU A 295 28.24 -30.32 -1.27
C GLU A 295 27.12 -30.44 -2.31
N ASP A 296 25.91 -30.80 -1.87
CA ASP A 296 24.74 -30.99 -2.75
C ASP A 296 23.46 -30.44 -2.12
N LEU A 297 22.86 -29.43 -2.77
CA LEU A 297 21.60 -28.80 -2.37
C LEU A 297 20.36 -29.66 -2.67
N SER A 298 20.50 -30.72 -3.48
CA SER A 298 19.43 -31.70 -3.71
C SER A 298 19.33 -32.73 -2.58
N GLN A 299 20.41 -32.93 -1.82
CA GLN A 299 20.52 -33.92 -0.74
C GLN A 299 20.88 -33.26 0.59
N LEU A 300 19.91 -32.54 1.17
CA LEU A 300 20.10 -31.93 2.49
C LEU A 300 20.01 -32.97 3.61
N GLY A 301 20.93 -32.89 4.58
CA GLY A 301 20.98 -33.80 5.73
C GLY A 301 19.73 -33.73 6.61
N ARG A 302 19.45 -34.84 7.32
CA ARG A 302 18.33 -34.95 8.27
C ARG A 302 18.65 -34.19 9.55
N VAL A 303 17.73 -33.36 10.01
CA VAL A 303 17.83 -32.72 11.34
C VAL A 303 17.40 -33.72 12.41
N GLN A 304 18.31 -34.11 13.30
CA GLN A 304 17.94 -34.66 14.61
C GLN A 304 17.75 -33.47 15.56
N PHE A 305 16.54 -33.28 16.09
CA PHE A 305 16.36 -32.42 17.25
C PHE A 305 17.00 -33.16 18.43
N SER A 306 17.97 -32.52 19.10
CA SER A 306 18.69 -33.14 20.20
C SER A 306 17.76 -33.38 21.39
N ASP A 307 17.64 -34.65 21.79
CA ASP A 307 17.26 -35.02 23.15
C ASP A 307 18.29 -34.40 24.11
N ALA A 308 17.91 -33.38 24.87
CA ALA A 308 18.63 -33.08 26.08
C ALA A 308 18.54 -34.34 26.99
N PRO A 309 19.66 -34.86 27.53
CA PRO A 309 19.62 -36.06 28.35
C PRO A 309 18.87 -35.73 29.66
N LEU A 310 17.61 -36.13 29.73
CA LEU A 310 16.92 -36.27 31.00
C LEU A 310 17.56 -37.45 31.74
N GLU A 311 17.97 -37.20 32.98
CA GLU A 311 18.53 -38.20 33.87
C GLU A 311 17.63 -39.44 33.96
N ALA A 312 18.28 -40.61 34.00
CA ALA A 312 17.67 -41.91 33.86
C ALA A 312 16.52 -42.17 34.86
N GLY A 313 15.31 -42.42 34.35
CA GLY A 313 14.26 -42.98 35.20
C GLY A 313 12.79 -42.90 34.75
N SER A 314 12.44 -43.03 33.47
CA SER A 314 11.10 -43.52 33.05
C SER A 314 10.94 -43.51 31.52
N ILE A 315 10.95 -44.68 30.88
CA ILE A 315 10.49 -44.84 29.50
C ILE A 315 9.14 -45.58 29.57
N PRO A 316 8.01 -44.97 29.18
CA PRO A 316 6.84 -45.72 28.75
C PRO A 316 7.05 -46.17 27.29
N GLU A 317 6.81 -47.45 27.01
CA GLU A 317 6.78 -47.99 25.65
C GLU A 317 5.80 -47.20 24.77
N GLY A 318 6.29 -46.53 23.72
CA GLY A 318 5.42 -45.80 22.78
C GLY A 318 6.06 -44.71 21.90
N SER A 319 7.35 -44.42 21.99
CA SER A 319 7.99 -43.37 21.18
C SER A 319 8.45 -43.89 19.81
N THR A 320 7.56 -43.86 18.81
CA THR A 320 7.96 -43.94 17.40
C THR A 320 8.33 -42.55 16.89
N ALA A 321 9.59 -42.39 16.46
CA ALA A 321 10.13 -41.18 15.84
C ALA A 321 9.24 -40.65 14.70
N GLY A 322 8.90 -39.36 14.74
CA GLY A 322 8.21 -38.66 13.66
C GLY A 322 9.12 -38.41 12.44
N PRO A 323 8.56 -38.04 11.27
CA PRO A 323 9.34 -37.83 10.05
C PRO A 323 10.23 -36.57 10.16
N THR A 324 11.54 -36.74 9.97
CA THR A 324 12.57 -35.69 9.93
C THR A 324 12.67 -35.06 8.53
N LEU A 325 12.54 -33.74 8.40
CA LEU A 325 12.64 -33.02 7.12
C LEU A 325 14.08 -32.54 6.81
N PRO A 326 14.49 -32.52 5.52
CA PRO A 326 15.77 -31.95 5.08
C PRO A 326 15.80 -30.42 5.21
N SER A 327 16.92 -29.82 5.65
CA SER A 327 17.05 -28.35 5.79
C SER A 327 18.47 -27.85 5.56
N ILE A 328 18.61 -26.66 4.97
CA ILE A 328 19.91 -26.00 4.72
C ILE A 328 20.40 -25.20 5.94
N TRP A 329 19.48 -24.79 6.82
CA TRP A 329 19.76 -23.93 7.98
C TRP A 329 20.82 -24.47 8.95
N PRO A 330 20.87 -25.78 9.26
CA PRO A 330 21.94 -26.34 10.09
C PRO A 330 23.35 -26.17 9.51
N ALA A 331 23.48 -26.00 8.19
CA ALA A 331 24.76 -25.70 7.54
C ALA A 331 25.03 -24.18 7.49
N ILE A 332 23.98 -23.36 7.34
CA ILE A 332 24.11 -21.89 7.29
C ILE A 332 24.41 -21.30 8.68
N HIS A 333 23.69 -21.70 9.74
CA HIS A 333 23.83 -21.07 11.05
C HIS A 333 25.27 -21.10 11.61
N PRO A 334 25.97 -22.25 11.64
CA PRO A 334 27.36 -22.29 12.12
C PRO A 334 28.27 -21.41 11.28
N ARG A 335 28.07 -21.44 9.95
CA ARG A 335 28.87 -20.62 9.04
C ARG A 335 28.65 -19.12 9.26
N LEU A 336 27.44 -18.68 9.59
CA LEU A 336 27.17 -17.29 9.97
C LEU A 336 27.89 -16.92 11.27
N VAL A 337 27.84 -17.78 12.30
CA VAL A 337 28.57 -17.54 13.56
C VAL A 337 30.08 -17.39 13.31
N ASP A 338 30.66 -18.26 12.49
CA ASP A 338 32.08 -18.19 12.11
C ASP A 338 32.42 -16.87 11.41
N LEU A 339 31.60 -16.45 10.44
CA LEU A 339 31.80 -15.20 9.72
C LEU A 339 31.67 -13.99 10.63
N ILE A 340 30.69 -13.99 11.55
CA ILE A 340 30.51 -12.91 12.53
C ILE A 340 31.75 -12.78 13.42
N ARG A 341 32.30 -13.90 13.90
CA ARG A 341 33.49 -13.91 14.76
C ARG A 341 34.78 -13.48 14.04
N GLN A 342 34.83 -13.62 12.72
CA GLN A 342 35.98 -13.22 11.89
C GLN A 342 36.01 -11.72 11.55
N HIS A 343 34.91 -11.01 11.77
CA HIS A 343 34.73 -9.62 11.38
C HIS A 343 34.44 -8.74 12.59
N ARG A 344 34.68 -7.42 12.46
CA ARG A 344 34.40 -6.49 13.56
C ARG A 344 32.91 -6.31 13.75
N SER A 345 32.16 -6.14 12.66
CA SER A 345 30.70 -5.99 12.72
C SER A 345 30.08 -6.45 11.40
N THR A 346 29.16 -7.41 11.48
CA THR A 346 28.51 -8.01 10.30
C THR A 346 27.05 -7.55 10.17
N MET A 347 26.65 -7.15 8.97
CA MET A 347 25.25 -6.82 8.66
C MET A 347 24.61 -7.91 7.81
N ILE A 348 23.61 -8.60 8.36
CA ILE A 348 22.90 -9.69 7.70
C ILE A 348 21.54 -9.19 7.21
N PHE A 349 21.34 -9.14 5.89
CA PHE A 349 20.08 -8.80 5.27
C PHE A 349 19.22 -10.03 4.99
N VAL A 350 17.93 -9.91 5.33
CA VAL A 350 16.90 -10.92 5.05
C VAL A 350 15.67 -10.26 4.43
N ASN A 351 14.92 -11.03 3.64
CA ASN A 351 13.76 -10.51 2.91
C ASN A 351 12.44 -10.52 3.74
N SER A 352 12.44 -11.07 4.96
CA SER A 352 11.25 -11.08 5.84
C SER A 352 11.56 -10.75 7.30
N ARG A 353 10.60 -10.10 7.97
CA ARG A 353 10.73 -9.72 9.40
C ARG A 353 10.83 -10.96 10.30
N ARG A 354 10.01 -11.98 10.02
CA ARG A 354 10.03 -13.25 10.76
C ARG A 354 11.37 -13.96 10.64
N LEU A 355 12.01 -13.92 9.46
CA LEU A 355 13.34 -14.49 9.30
C LEU A 355 14.41 -13.70 10.05
N ALA A 356 14.27 -12.37 10.18
CA ALA A 356 15.22 -11.53 10.90
C ALA A 356 15.30 -11.91 12.38
N GLU A 357 14.14 -11.99 13.04
CA GLU A 357 14.03 -12.39 14.44
C GLU A 357 14.58 -13.81 14.66
N ARG A 358 14.11 -14.76 13.84
CA ARG A 358 14.51 -16.17 13.99
C ARG A 358 15.99 -16.41 13.76
N LEU A 359 16.60 -15.75 12.77
CA LEU A 359 18.01 -15.90 12.49
C LEU A 359 18.86 -15.27 13.59
N ALA A 360 18.46 -14.11 14.13
CA ALA A 360 19.14 -13.51 15.28
C ALA A 360 19.10 -14.44 16.51
N THR A 361 17.94 -15.01 16.83
CA THR A 361 17.80 -16.00 17.91
C THR A 361 18.68 -17.23 17.67
N ALA A 362 18.60 -17.84 16.49
CA ALA A 362 19.37 -19.05 16.19
C ALA A 362 20.89 -18.83 16.22
N ILE A 363 21.36 -17.66 15.79
CA ILE A 363 22.78 -17.28 15.90
C ILE A 363 23.21 -17.19 17.37
N ASN A 364 22.41 -16.55 18.22
CA ASN A 364 22.73 -16.38 19.63
C ASN A 364 22.68 -17.71 20.41
N GLU A 365 21.65 -18.54 20.16
CA GLU A 365 21.52 -19.87 20.76
C GLU A 365 22.71 -20.77 20.41
N LEU A 366 23.14 -20.76 19.14
CA LEU A 366 24.28 -21.55 18.69
C LEU A 366 25.62 -21.04 19.24
N ALA A 367 25.73 -19.73 19.47
CA ALA A 367 26.93 -19.10 19.97
C ALA A 367 27.05 -19.10 21.50
N ASP A 368 25.96 -19.37 22.22
CA ASP A 368 25.81 -19.23 23.68
C ASP A 368 26.16 -17.81 24.19
N GLU A 369 25.94 -16.80 23.34
CA GLU A 369 26.20 -15.39 23.65
C GLU A 369 25.36 -14.46 22.74
N GLU A 370 25.12 -13.19 23.14
CA GLU A 370 24.42 -12.20 22.29
C GLU A 370 25.36 -11.67 21.20
N LEU A 371 25.44 -12.38 20.07
CA LEU A 371 26.17 -11.93 18.87
C LEU A 371 25.33 -11.04 17.97
N ALA A 372 24.04 -11.34 17.82
CA ALA A 372 23.17 -10.76 16.82
C ALA A 372 21.87 -10.20 17.40
N LEU A 373 21.46 -9.03 16.92
CA LEU A 373 20.13 -8.45 17.22
C LEU A 373 19.34 -8.24 15.93
N ALA A 374 18.02 -8.45 16.01
CA ALA A 374 17.11 -8.18 14.89
C ALA A 374 16.84 -6.68 14.73
N HIS A 375 16.66 -6.22 13.49
CA HIS A 375 16.31 -4.84 13.18
C HIS A 375 15.29 -4.74 12.04
N HIS A 376 14.07 -4.30 12.37
CA HIS A 376 13.01 -4.07 11.39
C HIS A 376 11.97 -3.06 11.89
N GLY A 377 11.10 -2.60 10.98
CA GLY A 377 10.13 -1.54 11.26
C GLY A 377 9.11 -1.81 12.38
N SER A 378 8.93 -3.07 12.79
CA SER A 378 8.05 -3.43 13.93
C SER A 378 8.71 -3.21 15.30
N ILE A 379 10.03 -3.00 15.38
CA ILE A 379 10.73 -2.77 16.65
C ILE A 379 10.50 -1.33 17.12
N ALA A 380 10.32 -1.17 18.44
CA ALA A 380 10.14 0.12 19.08
C ALA A 380 11.28 1.09 18.73
N LYS A 381 10.96 2.38 18.59
CA LYS A 381 11.92 3.40 18.13
C LYS A 381 13.15 3.48 19.04
N ASP A 382 12.95 3.54 20.35
CA ASP A 382 14.04 3.73 21.30
C ASP A 382 15.00 2.53 21.28
N THR A 383 14.45 1.32 21.13
CA THR A 383 15.22 0.09 20.91
C THR A 383 16.02 0.14 19.61
N ARG A 384 15.41 0.60 18.50
CA ARG A 384 16.13 0.76 17.22
C ARG A 384 17.29 1.74 17.33
N LEU A 385 17.08 2.91 17.95
CA LEU A 385 18.14 3.90 18.15
C LEU A 385 19.30 3.35 18.99
N LEU A 386 19.00 2.57 20.04
CA LEU A 386 20.02 1.90 20.85
C LEU A 386 20.82 0.88 20.04
N ILE A 387 20.14 0.05 19.23
CA ILE A 387 20.79 -0.95 18.36
C ILE A 387 21.67 -0.25 17.31
N GLU A 388 21.14 0.80 16.66
CA GLU A 388 21.88 1.61 15.68
C GLU A 388 23.13 2.25 16.30
N ASP A 389 23.04 2.81 17.52
CA ASP A 389 24.18 3.41 18.22
C ASP A 389 25.22 2.37 18.66
N ARG A 390 24.80 1.20 19.16
CA ARG A 390 25.70 0.07 19.46
C ARG A 390 26.46 -0.38 18.21
N LEU A 391 25.77 -0.48 17.07
CA LEU A 391 26.39 -0.85 15.80
C LEU A 391 27.38 0.22 15.31
N LYS A 392 27.00 1.51 15.35
CA LYS A 392 27.89 2.62 14.97
C LYS A 392 29.19 2.66 15.80
N GLN A 393 29.10 2.33 17.08
CA GLN A 393 30.26 2.27 17.97
C GLN A 393 31.10 0.99 17.78
N GLY A 394 30.64 0.03 16.97
CA GLY A 394 31.27 -1.28 16.81
C GLY A 394 31.19 -2.15 18.06
N LYS A 395 30.16 -1.95 18.90
CA LYS A 395 29.89 -2.74 20.12
C LYS A 395 28.92 -3.91 19.88
N LEU A 396 28.31 -3.98 18.69
CA LEU A 396 27.39 -5.05 18.30
C LEU A 396 28.07 -5.89 17.21
N PRO A 397 28.38 -7.19 17.47
CA PRO A 397 29.06 -8.04 16.49
C PRO A 397 28.25 -8.27 15.22
N ALA A 398 26.93 -8.41 15.33
CA ALA A 398 26.06 -8.61 14.18
C ALA A 398 24.68 -7.97 14.33
N ILE A 399 24.10 -7.60 13.19
CA ILE A 399 22.71 -7.15 13.10
C ILE A 399 22.00 -7.91 11.98
N VAL A 400 20.79 -8.40 12.25
CA VAL A 400 19.95 -9.07 11.25
C VAL A 400 18.81 -8.14 10.87
N ALA A 401 18.85 -7.58 9.66
CA ALA A 401 17.96 -6.51 9.24
C ALA A 401 17.15 -6.85 7.98
N THR A 402 15.97 -6.26 7.88
CA THR A 402 15.26 -6.15 6.58
C THR A 402 15.72 -4.91 5.82
N SER A 403 14.98 -4.46 4.81
CA SER A 403 15.22 -3.18 4.10
C SER A 403 15.24 -1.92 5.00
N SER A 404 14.99 -2.06 6.30
CA SER A 404 15.07 -0.96 7.27
C SER A 404 16.46 -0.31 7.41
N LEU A 405 17.54 -1.02 7.10
CA LEU A 405 18.93 -0.51 7.11
C LEU A 405 19.57 -0.48 5.71
N GLU A 406 18.76 -0.68 4.67
CA GLU A 406 19.24 -0.65 3.28
C GLU A 406 19.73 0.75 2.86
N LEU A 407 19.14 1.79 3.45
CA LEU A 407 19.32 3.18 3.06
C LEU A 407 20.05 4.03 4.12
N GLY A 408 20.97 4.84 3.62
CA GLY A 408 21.41 6.13 4.19
C GLY A 408 22.19 6.18 5.50
N ILE A 409 22.13 5.20 6.39
CA ILE A 409 22.82 5.34 7.70
C ILE A 409 24.31 5.01 7.54
N ASP A 410 25.18 5.93 7.98
CA ASP A 410 26.62 5.69 8.02
C ASP A 410 26.96 4.70 9.15
N MET A 411 27.43 3.52 8.78
CA MET A 411 27.76 2.41 9.69
C MET A 411 29.25 2.08 9.56
N GLY A 412 30.11 3.04 9.88
CA GLY A 412 31.57 2.95 9.66
C GLY A 412 32.29 1.78 10.34
N ALA A 413 31.64 1.07 11.27
CA ALA A 413 32.19 -0.13 11.92
C ALA A 413 31.93 -1.44 11.15
N VAL A 414 30.99 -1.44 10.18
CA VAL A 414 30.59 -2.65 9.43
C VAL A 414 31.60 -2.94 8.33
N ASP A 415 32.23 -4.09 8.40
CA ASP A 415 33.25 -4.56 7.45
C ASP A 415 32.78 -5.74 6.58
N LEU A 416 31.66 -6.39 6.93
CA LEU A 416 31.03 -7.45 6.13
C LEU A 416 29.51 -7.27 6.02
N VAL A 417 28.98 -7.47 4.81
CA VAL A 417 27.54 -7.64 4.57
C VAL A 417 27.26 -9.08 4.13
N ILE A 418 26.24 -9.68 4.72
CA ILE A 418 25.70 -10.98 4.30
C ILE A 418 24.27 -10.75 3.79
N GLN A 419 23.94 -11.31 2.62
CA GLN A 419 22.60 -11.30 2.06
C GLN A 419 22.08 -12.74 2.01
N ILE A 420 21.01 -13.02 2.74
CA ILE A 420 20.32 -14.31 2.69
C ILE A 420 19.26 -14.25 1.60
N GLU A 421 19.24 -15.24 0.70
CA GLU A 421 18.41 -15.26 -0.51
C GLU A 421 18.80 -14.20 -1.55
N SER A 422 18.39 -14.38 -2.81
CA SER A 422 18.51 -13.34 -3.82
C SER A 422 17.94 -12.01 -3.29
N PRO A 423 18.63 -10.86 -3.50
CA PRO A 423 18.08 -9.57 -3.14
C PRO A 423 16.79 -9.31 -3.94
N PRO A 424 15.86 -8.48 -3.41
CA PRO A 424 14.57 -8.22 -4.07
C PRO A 424 14.71 -7.45 -5.39
N SER A 425 15.83 -6.75 -5.59
CA SER A 425 16.24 -6.12 -6.85
C SER A 425 17.75 -5.98 -6.90
N ILE A 426 18.29 -5.75 -8.10
CA ILE A 426 19.73 -5.49 -8.31
C ILE A 426 20.14 -4.20 -7.61
N ALA A 427 19.34 -3.15 -7.72
CA ALA A 427 19.57 -1.89 -7.01
C ALA A 427 19.67 -2.10 -5.49
N SER A 428 18.74 -2.88 -4.91
CA SER A 428 18.74 -3.23 -3.49
C SER A 428 19.99 -4.00 -3.09
N GLY A 429 20.39 -4.99 -3.90
CA GLY A 429 21.63 -5.75 -3.67
C GLY A 429 22.88 -4.86 -3.61
N ILE A 430 23.03 -3.93 -4.58
CA ILE A 430 24.16 -2.99 -4.60
C ILE A 430 24.15 -2.10 -3.35
N GLN A 431 22.98 -1.59 -2.95
CA GLN A 431 22.86 -0.72 -1.78
C GLN A 431 23.15 -1.43 -0.46
N ARG A 432 22.65 -2.66 -0.30
CA ARG A 432 22.87 -3.51 0.87
C ARG A 432 24.36 -3.83 1.02
N ILE A 433 24.99 -4.35 -0.02
CA ILE A 433 26.42 -4.72 0.02
C ILE A 433 27.30 -3.48 0.14
N GLY A 434 26.88 -2.35 -0.45
CA GLY A 434 27.53 -1.06 -0.28
C GLY A 434 27.57 -0.51 1.15
N ARG A 435 26.93 -1.18 2.13
CA ARG A 435 27.02 -0.85 3.56
C ARG A 435 28.33 -1.33 4.21
N ALA A 436 29.03 -2.30 3.62
CA ALA A 436 30.36 -2.70 4.09
C ALA A 436 31.42 -1.64 3.77
N SER A 437 32.26 -1.34 4.76
CA SER A 437 33.47 -0.51 4.70
C SER A 437 33.25 0.88 4.10
N HIS A 438 32.40 1.74 4.68
CA HIS A 438 31.84 2.96 4.07
C HIS A 438 32.82 4.15 3.77
N HIS A 439 34.15 3.97 3.83
CA HIS A 439 35.12 5.05 3.52
C HIS A 439 35.48 5.17 2.02
N VAL A 440 35.93 6.36 1.58
CA VAL A 440 36.41 6.62 0.21
C VAL A 440 37.52 5.60 -0.12
N GLY A 441 37.39 4.89 -1.25
CA GLY A 441 38.36 3.90 -1.71
C GLY A 441 38.29 2.50 -1.06
N GLY A 442 37.45 2.28 -0.05
CA GLY A 442 37.25 0.97 0.57
C GLY A 442 36.57 -0.04 -0.37
N ARG A 443 36.92 -1.33 -0.24
CA ARG A 443 36.24 -2.46 -0.90
C ARG A 443 35.04 -2.91 -0.07
N SER A 444 33.88 -3.05 -0.70
CA SER A 444 32.69 -3.58 -0.02
C SER A 444 32.67 -5.10 -0.11
N ALA A 445 32.93 -5.77 1.02
CA ALA A 445 32.85 -7.22 1.13
C ALA A 445 31.41 -7.68 1.32
N GLY A 446 30.95 -8.60 0.48
CA GLY A 446 29.59 -9.11 0.46
C GLY A 446 29.54 -10.62 0.23
N ILE A 447 28.78 -11.34 1.06
CA ILE A 447 28.51 -12.77 0.86
C ILE A 447 27.01 -12.97 0.65
N VAL A 448 26.63 -13.72 -0.38
CA VAL A 448 25.24 -14.12 -0.64
C VAL A 448 25.08 -15.61 -0.36
N PHE A 449 24.09 -15.98 0.47
CA PHE A 449 23.73 -17.37 0.76
C PHE A 449 22.39 -17.73 0.10
N PRO A 450 22.40 -18.54 -0.98
CA PRO A 450 21.18 -19.10 -1.55
C PRO A 450 20.53 -20.11 -0.60
N LYS A 451 19.20 -20.14 -0.56
CA LYS A 451 18.42 -21.08 0.27
C LYS A 451 18.18 -22.43 -0.41
N PHE A 452 18.10 -22.45 -1.74
CA PHE A 452 17.82 -23.65 -2.54
C PHE A 452 18.34 -23.45 -3.97
N ARG A 453 18.26 -24.51 -4.80
CA ARG A 453 18.87 -24.54 -6.15
C ARG A 453 18.32 -23.46 -7.11
N GLY A 454 17.01 -23.21 -7.11
CA GLY A 454 16.39 -22.14 -7.92
C GLY A 454 16.81 -20.73 -7.48
N ASP A 455 16.94 -20.51 -6.17
CA ASP A 455 17.47 -19.25 -5.62
C ASP A 455 18.94 -19.05 -5.98
N LEU A 456 19.75 -20.11 -6.04
CA LEU A 456 21.16 -20.04 -6.49
C LEU A 456 21.28 -19.53 -7.94
N LEU A 457 20.40 -19.98 -8.85
CA LEU A 457 20.36 -19.46 -10.22
C LEU A 457 20.05 -17.95 -10.24
N SER A 458 19.10 -17.51 -9.41
CA SER A 458 18.74 -16.10 -9.26
C SER A 458 19.90 -15.27 -8.69
N CYS A 459 20.56 -15.77 -7.64
CA CYS A 459 21.74 -15.15 -7.04
C CYS A 459 22.88 -15.00 -8.05
N ALA A 460 23.15 -16.04 -8.85
CA ALA A 460 24.20 -16.02 -9.87
C ALA A 460 23.93 -14.95 -10.95
N ALA A 461 22.68 -14.84 -11.41
CA ALA A 461 22.29 -13.80 -12.36
C ALA A 461 22.38 -12.40 -11.73
N ALA A 462 21.97 -12.26 -10.46
CA ALA A 462 22.03 -11.00 -9.73
C ALA A 462 23.47 -10.52 -9.54
N ALA A 463 24.39 -11.39 -9.11
CA ALA A 463 25.79 -11.05 -8.88
C ALA A 463 26.46 -10.43 -10.11
N ARG A 464 26.27 -11.01 -11.30
CA ARG A 464 26.83 -10.46 -12.54
C ARG A 464 26.30 -9.06 -12.84
N ARG A 465 25.00 -8.83 -12.69
CA ARG A 465 24.38 -7.51 -12.93
C ARG A 465 24.80 -6.48 -11.89
N MET A 466 24.92 -6.89 -10.63
CA MET A 466 25.42 -6.05 -9.54
C MET A 466 26.84 -5.57 -9.81
N LEU A 467 27.74 -6.48 -10.24
CA LEU A 467 29.11 -6.16 -10.60
C LEU A 467 29.20 -5.26 -11.85
N ALA A 468 28.27 -5.41 -12.79
CA ALA A 468 28.16 -4.56 -13.97
C ALA A 468 27.46 -3.20 -13.70
N GLY A 469 26.81 -3.03 -12.54
CA GLY A 469 26.00 -1.85 -12.24
C GLY A 469 24.69 -1.76 -13.05
N GLU A 470 24.22 -2.89 -13.61
CA GLU A 470 23.04 -2.96 -14.49
C GLU A 470 21.73 -3.08 -13.69
N VAL A 471 21.34 -1.98 -13.05
CA VAL A 471 20.07 -1.86 -12.31
C VAL A 471 18.85 -1.79 -13.22
N GLU A 472 17.70 -2.17 -12.68
CA GLU A 472 16.43 -2.21 -13.39
C GLU A 472 15.88 -0.80 -13.71
N GLU A 473 15.13 -0.71 -14.81
CA GLU A 473 14.40 0.51 -15.14
C GLU A 473 13.26 0.79 -14.14
N THR A 474 13.18 2.04 -13.69
CA THR A 474 12.23 2.50 -12.69
C THR A 474 11.49 3.74 -13.21
N PHE A 475 10.16 3.69 -13.22
CA PHE A 475 9.30 4.78 -13.68
C PHE A 475 8.42 5.28 -12.55
N TYR A 476 8.08 6.57 -12.56
CA TYR A 476 7.17 7.15 -11.58
C TYR A 476 5.70 6.90 -11.94
N PRO A 477 4.79 6.72 -10.95
CA PRO A 477 3.37 6.57 -11.22
C PRO A 477 2.79 7.80 -11.93
N ARG A 478 2.03 7.58 -13.01
CA ARG A 478 1.35 8.66 -13.75
C ARG A 478 -0.09 8.82 -13.28
N ASN A 479 -0.47 10.05 -12.98
CA ASN A 479 -1.79 10.49 -12.57
C ASN A 479 -2.40 9.72 -11.37
N PRO A 480 -1.69 9.54 -10.23
CA PRO A 480 -2.28 8.90 -9.05
C PRO A 480 -3.39 9.78 -8.44
N LEU A 481 -4.65 9.45 -8.72
CA LEU A 481 -5.81 10.32 -8.44
C LEU A 481 -6.14 10.47 -6.94
N ASP A 482 -5.71 9.50 -6.15
CA ASP A 482 -5.83 9.51 -4.70
C ASP A 482 -4.86 10.50 -4.04
N VAL A 483 -3.61 10.58 -4.52
CA VAL A 483 -2.64 11.61 -4.14
C VAL A 483 -3.13 12.98 -4.60
N LEU A 484 -3.67 13.07 -5.82
CA LEU A 484 -4.30 14.27 -6.35
C LEU A 484 -5.39 14.79 -5.42
N ALA A 485 -6.31 13.91 -5.00
CA ALA A 485 -7.40 14.27 -4.09
C ALA A 485 -6.88 14.85 -2.76
N GLN A 486 -5.91 14.18 -2.15
CA GLN A 486 -5.28 14.64 -0.90
C GLN A 486 -4.60 16.01 -1.04
N GLN A 487 -3.99 16.28 -2.20
CA GLN A 487 -3.28 17.53 -2.48
C GLN A 487 -4.24 18.68 -2.81
N ILE A 488 -5.33 18.43 -3.55
CA ILE A 488 -6.38 19.44 -3.81
C ILE A 488 -6.96 19.93 -2.47
N VAL A 489 -7.33 19.02 -1.56
CA VAL A 489 -7.85 19.40 -0.23
C VAL A 489 -6.83 20.26 0.54
N ALA A 490 -5.53 19.93 0.46
CA ALA A 490 -4.48 20.71 1.12
C ALA A 490 -4.21 22.07 0.48
N ILE A 491 -4.33 22.20 -0.85
CA ILE A 491 -4.19 23.47 -1.56
C ILE A 491 -5.36 24.39 -1.17
N THR A 492 -6.59 23.88 -1.23
CA THR A 492 -7.81 24.63 -0.88
C THR A 492 -7.87 24.97 0.62
N ALA A 493 -7.23 24.21 1.50
CA ALA A 493 -7.10 24.55 2.92
C ALA A 493 -6.41 25.91 3.16
N GLY A 494 -5.67 26.43 2.18
CA GLY A 494 -5.00 27.73 2.24
C GLY A 494 -5.91 28.95 2.01
N GLY A 495 -7.15 28.75 1.54
CA GLY A 495 -8.09 29.81 1.16
C GLY A 495 -8.85 29.47 -0.13
N ALA A 496 -9.76 30.35 -0.55
CA ALA A 496 -10.44 30.22 -1.84
C ALA A 496 -9.43 30.37 -3.00
N ILE A 497 -9.55 29.52 -4.02
CA ILE A 497 -8.63 29.47 -5.16
C ILE A 497 -9.37 29.08 -6.44
N GLU A 498 -9.00 29.67 -7.56
CA GLU A 498 -9.55 29.33 -8.88
C GLU A 498 -9.15 27.91 -9.29
N LEU A 499 -10.11 27.18 -9.86
CA LEU A 499 -9.99 25.80 -10.30
C LEU A 499 -8.86 25.64 -11.33
N ASP A 500 -8.77 26.57 -12.29
CA ASP A 500 -7.74 26.56 -13.34
C ASP A 500 -6.34 26.75 -12.75
N ARG A 501 -6.19 27.65 -11.76
CA ARG A 501 -4.91 27.83 -11.07
C ARG A 501 -4.48 26.58 -10.30
N VAL A 502 -5.43 25.86 -9.70
CA VAL A 502 -5.15 24.56 -9.04
C VAL A 502 -4.71 23.53 -10.07
N TYR A 503 -5.41 23.43 -11.20
CA TYR A 503 -5.08 22.51 -12.29
C TYR A 503 -3.68 22.79 -12.86
N ASP A 504 -3.37 24.05 -13.16
CA ASP A 504 -2.09 24.46 -13.72
C ASP A 504 -0.93 24.24 -12.76
N LEU A 505 -1.12 24.48 -11.46
CA LEU A 505 -0.14 24.18 -10.42
C LEU A 505 0.15 22.67 -10.36
N ILE A 506 -0.88 21.84 -10.40
CA ILE A 506 -0.74 20.39 -10.30
C ILE A 506 0.02 19.83 -11.49
N ARG A 507 -0.26 20.30 -12.71
CA ARG A 507 0.39 19.81 -13.93
C ARG A 507 1.88 20.11 -13.99
N ARG A 508 2.38 21.14 -13.29
CA ARG A 508 3.83 21.40 -13.16
C ARG A 508 4.59 20.23 -12.53
N ALA A 509 3.92 19.38 -11.74
CA ALA A 509 4.54 18.17 -11.19
C ALA A 509 4.51 17.05 -12.24
N ALA A 510 5.68 16.45 -12.53
CA ALA A 510 5.82 15.42 -13.57
C ALA A 510 4.82 14.23 -13.49
N PRO A 511 4.44 13.72 -12.31
CA PRO A 511 3.41 12.67 -12.19
C PRO A 511 2.05 13.07 -12.76
N PHE A 512 1.73 14.36 -12.82
CA PHE A 512 0.44 14.91 -13.26
C PHE A 512 0.56 15.76 -14.53
N HIS A 513 1.71 15.75 -15.20
CA HIS A 513 1.98 16.52 -16.41
C HIS A 513 0.91 16.29 -17.49
N ASP A 514 0.53 15.03 -17.69
CA ASP A 514 -0.46 14.57 -18.67
C ASP A 514 -1.85 14.34 -18.04
N LEU A 515 -2.14 14.96 -16.88
CA LEU A 515 -3.43 14.78 -16.19
C LEU A 515 -4.57 15.30 -17.06
N PRO A 516 -5.53 14.44 -17.47
CA PRO A 516 -6.69 14.91 -18.23
C PRO A 516 -7.57 15.82 -17.37
N ARG A 517 -8.05 16.91 -17.97
CA ARG A 517 -8.96 17.85 -17.29
C ARG A 517 -10.20 17.17 -16.72
N THR A 518 -10.76 16.23 -17.46
CA THR A 518 -11.93 15.44 -17.04
C THR A 518 -11.66 14.58 -15.80
N ALA A 519 -10.46 14.00 -15.68
CA ALA A 519 -10.07 13.22 -14.51
C ALA A 519 -9.87 14.13 -13.28
N PHE A 520 -9.24 15.30 -13.49
CA PHE A 520 -9.10 16.32 -12.45
C PHE A 520 -10.47 16.79 -11.93
N GLU A 521 -11.37 17.19 -12.83
CA GLU A 521 -12.71 17.65 -12.46
C GLU A 521 -13.53 16.55 -11.80
N SER A 522 -13.40 15.29 -12.24
CA SER A 522 -14.04 14.13 -11.57
C SER A 522 -13.58 13.96 -10.12
N VAL A 523 -12.28 14.19 -9.84
CA VAL A 523 -11.75 14.18 -8.47
C VAL A 523 -12.27 15.37 -7.66
N VAL A 524 -12.35 16.55 -8.26
CA VAL A 524 -12.95 17.73 -7.61
C VAL A 524 -14.43 17.50 -7.31
N ASP A 525 -15.19 16.88 -8.23
CA ASP A 525 -16.57 16.48 -8.03
C ASP A 525 -16.72 15.51 -6.86
N LEU A 526 -15.83 14.52 -6.77
CA LEU A 526 -15.77 13.60 -5.64
C LEU A 526 -15.56 14.35 -4.31
N LEU A 527 -14.60 15.27 -4.28
CA LEU A 527 -14.29 16.07 -3.09
C LEU A 527 -15.37 17.10 -2.77
N ALA A 528 -16.14 17.57 -3.76
CA ALA A 528 -17.28 18.46 -3.60
C ALA A 528 -18.58 17.71 -3.25
N GLY A 529 -18.55 16.37 -3.19
CA GLY A 529 -19.68 15.53 -2.79
C GLY A 529 -20.73 15.30 -3.90
N ARG A 530 -20.36 15.24 -5.19
CA ARG A 530 -21.33 14.96 -6.28
C ARG A 530 -21.91 13.55 -6.22
N TYR A 531 -21.15 12.56 -5.76
CA TYR A 531 -21.59 11.18 -5.61
C TYR A 531 -22.64 11.05 -4.48
N PRO A 532 -23.50 10.01 -4.48
CA PRO A 532 -24.61 9.87 -3.52
C PRO A 532 -24.11 9.78 -2.06
N SER A 533 -23.98 10.95 -1.43
CA SER A 533 -23.57 11.06 -0.03
C SER A 533 -24.63 10.50 0.92
N ASP A 534 -25.87 10.41 0.45
CA ASP A 534 -26.98 9.78 1.15
C ASP A 534 -26.82 8.25 1.22
N GLU A 535 -26.21 7.60 0.22
CA GLU A 535 -25.94 6.14 0.24
C GLU A 535 -24.74 5.78 1.11
N PHE A 536 -23.78 6.70 1.26
CA PHE A 536 -22.64 6.49 2.14
C PHE A 536 -22.23 7.78 2.85
N SER A 537 -22.53 7.85 4.15
CA SER A 537 -22.31 9.04 4.98
C SER A 537 -20.85 9.50 5.09
N GLU A 538 -19.85 8.70 4.69
CA GLU A 538 -18.45 9.15 4.67
C GLU A 538 -18.07 9.90 3.38
N LEU A 539 -18.87 9.83 2.30
CA LEU A 539 -18.71 10.63 1.07
C LEU A 539 -19.10 12.10 1.25
N ARG A 540 -19.07 12.62 2.49
CA ARG A 540 -19.31 14.04 2.76
C ARG A 540 -18.32 14.90 1.98
N PRO A 541 -18.76 16.06 1.47
CA PRO A 541 -17.89 17.03 0.82
C PRO A 541 -16.71 17.45 1.72
N ARG A 542 -15.52 17.53 1.11
CA ARG A 542 -14.25 17.94 1.74
C ARG A 542 -13.91 19.40 1.43
N LEU A 543 -14.48 19.93 0.36
CA LEU A 543 -14.36 21.31 -0.11
C LEU A 543 -15.68 21.75 -0.74
N ASN A 544 -15.82 23.04 -1.00
CA ASN A 544 -16.93 23.60 -1.75
C ASN A 544 -16.43 23.99 -3.15
N TRP A 545 -17.24 23.75 -4.18
CA TRP A 545 -16.93 24.17 -5.56
C TRP A 545 -18.05 25.04 -6.12
N ASP A 546 -17.75 26.33 -6.28
CA ASP A 546 -18.56 27.25 -7.06
C ASP A 546 -18.29 27.01 -8.55
N ARG A 547 -19.23 26.35 -9.22
CA ARG A 547 -19.13 25.96 -10.63
C ARG A 547 -19.32 27.12 -11.60
N LEU A 548 -19.90 28.23 -11.14
CA LEU A 548 -20.15 29.39 -12.00
C LEU A 548 -18.93 30.29 -12.07
N ASN A 549 -18.30 30.52 -10.91
CA ASN A 549 -17.08 31.30 -10.80
C ASN A 549 -15.81 30.45 -10.90
N GLY A 550 -15.95 29.13 -11.08
CA GLY A 550 -14.80 28.21 -11.18
C GLY A 550 -13.89 28.25 -9.95
N THR A 551 -14.44 28.39 -8.74
CA THR A 551 -13.65 28.61 -7.52
C THR A 551 -13.84 27.49 -6.50
N LEU A 552 -12.74 27.01 -5.93
CA LEU A 552 -12.71 26.05 -4.82
C LEU A 552 -12.53 26.79 -3.51
N ALA A 553 -13.35 26.48 -2.50
CA ALA A 553 -13.29 27.09 -1.18
C ALA A 553 -13.20 26.02 -0.07
N PRO A 554 -12.44 26.29 1.01
CA PRO A 554 -12.36 25.37 2.14
C PRO A 554 -13.67 25.36 2.92
N ARG A 555 -14.01 24.18 3.44
CA ARG A 555 -14.97 23.99 4.52
C ARG A 555 -14.27 24.14 5.86
N LYS A 556 -15.03 24.31 6.94
CA LYS A 556 -14.47 24.45 8.31
C LYS A 556 -13.54 23.31 8.73
N SER A 557 -13.76 22.09 8.24
CA SER A 557 -12.97 20.90 8.56
C SER A 557 -11.86 20.56 7.56
N THR A 558 -11.76 21.27 6.41
CA THR A 558 -10.83 20.95 5.30
C THR A 558 -9.38 20.88 5.76
N GLN A 559 -8.90 21.90 6.48
CA GLN A 559 -7.51 21.93 6.95
C GLN A 559 -7.22 20.79 7.93
N ARG A 560 -8.11 20.56 8.90
CA ARG A 560 -7.95 19.50 9.90
C ARG A 560 -7.90 18.12 9.22
N LEU A 561 -8.75 17.90 8.21
CA LEU A 561 -8.79 16.66 7.45
C LEU A 561 -7.46 16.37 6.74
N ALA A 562 -6.92 17.36 6.03
CA ALA A 562 -5.64 17.25 5.32
C ALA A 562 -4.47 16.97 6.29
N VAL A 563 -4.42 17.69 7.42
CA VAL A 563 -3.33 17.54 8.40
C VAL A 563 -3.38 16.20 9.15
N VAL A 564 -4.57 15.68 9.47
CA VAL A 564 -4.72 14.43 10.24
C VAL A 564 -4.41 13.18 9.40
N ASN A 565 -4.66 13.25 8.09
CA ASN A 565 -4.55 12.12 7.17
C ASN A 565 -3.43 12.28 6.14
N GLY A 566 -2.49 13.21 6.36
CA GLY A 566 -1.42 13.49 5.42
C GLY A 566 -0.44 12.33 5.22
N GLY A 567 0.00 12.16 3.97
CA GLY A 567 0.97 11.15 3.56
C GLY A 567 0.35 9.98 2.77
N THR A 568 1.22 9.07 2.33
CA THR A 568 0.83 7.99 1.40
C THR A 568 1.06 6.58 1.93
N ILE A 569 1.66 6.45 3.13
CA ILE A 569 1.97 5.16 3.77
C ILE A 569 0.65 4.51 4.24
N PRO A 570 0.26 3.34 3.69
CA PRO A 570 -1.00 2.70 4.04
C PRO A 570 -0.96 2.09 5.46
N ASP A 571 -2.13 2.04 6.10
CA ASP A 571 -2.32 1.23 7.31
C ASP A 571 -2.54 -0.23 6.88
N ARG A 572 -1.57 -1.10 7.18
CA ARG A 572 -1.61 -2.54 6.91
C ARG A 572 -1.52 -3.35 8.20
N GLY A 573 -2.06 -4.56 8.18
CA GLY A 573 -2.01 -5.51 9.30
C GLY A 573 -2.63 -6.84 8.94
N LEU A 574 -2.26 -7.88 9.67
CA LEU A 574 -2.73 -9.25 9.45
C LEU A 574 -4.10 -9.46 10.09
N TYR A 575 -4.90 -10.39 9.57
CA TYR A 575 -6.14 -10.86 10.20
C TYR A 575 -5.80 -11.78 11.36
N GLY A 576 -6.37 -11.54 12.54
CA GLY A 576 -6.29 -12.53 13.61
C GLY A 576 -7.23 -13.71 13.33
N VAL A 577 -6.77 -14.93 13.59
CA VAL A 577 -7.59 -16.15 13.56
C VAL A 577 -7.91 -16.58 14.98
N PHE A 578 -9.17 -16.89 15.27
CA PHE A 578 -9.68 -17.17 16.62
C PHE A 578 -10.61 -18.38 16.62
N LEU A 579 -10.64 -19.13 17.73
CA LEU A 579 -11.59 -20.23 17.93
C LEU A 579 -13.04 -19.73 18.01
N ALA A 580 -13.95 -20.40 17.32
CA ALA A 580 -15.39 -20.17 17.46
C ALA A 580 -15.92 -20.78 18.77
N GLY A 581 -16.65 -20.02 19.58
CA GLY A 581 -17.32 -20.51 20.81
C GLY A 581 -16.77 -19.99 22.14
N ASP A 582 -15.51 -19.49 22.16
CA ASP A 582 -15.00 -18.66 23.27
C ASP A 582 -15.34 -17.19 23.01
N ASP A 583 -15.42 -16.34 24.05
CA ASP A 583 -15.65 -14.88 23.99
C ASP A 583 -14.58 -14.06 23.22
N GLY A 584 -13.85 -14.70 22.29
CA GLY A 584 -12.87 -14.09 21.40
C GLY A 584 -11.46 -13.98 21.98
N SER A 585 -11.15 -14.69 23.06
CA SER A 585 -9.85 -14.66 23.76
C SER A 585 -8.81 -15.64 23.19
N SER A 586 -9.23 -16.75 22.60
CA SER A 586 -8.32 -17.81 22.13
C SER A 586 -7.86 -17.57 20.69
N ARG A 587 -6.78 -16.80 20.54
CA ARG A 587 -6.14 -16.50 19.23
C ARG A 587 -5.27 -17.68 18.79
N VAL A 588 -5.56 -18.19 17.59
CA VAL A 588 -4.89 -19.34 16.97
C VAL A 588 -3.73 -18.92 16.07
N GLY A 589 -3.87 -17.77 15.39
CA GLY A 589 -2.84 -17.32 14.47
C GLY A 589 -3.16 -16.01 13.77
N GLU A 590 -2.45 -15.79 12.68
CA GLU A 590 -2.63 -14.64 11.81
C GLU A 590 -2.71 -15.09 10.34
N LEU A 591 -3.48 -14.39 9.52
CA LEU A 591 -3.57 -14.60 8.08
C LEU A 591 -3.36 -13.30 7.31
N ASP A 592 -2.86 -13.42 6.09
CA ASP A 592 -2.79 -12.31 5.15
C ASP A 592 -4.20 -11.86 4.69
N GLU A 593 -4.35 -10.58 4.37
CA GLU A 593 -5.62 -10.01 3.92
C GLU A 593 -6.11 -10.63 2.61
N GLU A 594 -5.20 -10.96 1.69
CA GLU A 594 -5.57 -11.59 0.43
C GLU A 594 -6.05 -13.03 0.63
N MET A 595 -5.39 -13.78 1.52
CA MET A 595 -5.83 -15.12 1.90
C MET A 595 -7.23 -15.10 2.50
N VAL A 596 -7.49 -14.22 3.47
CA VAL A 596 -8.81 -14.13 4.14
C VAL A 596 -9.92 -13.79 3.15
N PHE A 597 -9.65 -12.94 2.17
CA PHE A 597 -10.66 -12.57 1.17
C PHE A 597 -10.99 -13.72 0.21
N GLU A 598 -10.00 -14.54 -0.15
CA GLU A 598 -10.20 -15.74 -0.96
C GLU A 598 -10.78 -16.93 -0.18
N THR A 599 -10.92 -16.78 1.14
CA THR A 599 -11.46 -17.81 2.04
C THR A 599 -12.96 -17.59 2.22
N ARG A 600 -13.74 -18.67 2.25
CA ARG A 600 -15.18 -18.69 2.54
C ARG A 600 -15.49 -19.45 3.85
N PRO A 601 -16.62 -19.18 4.51
CA PRO A 601 -17.13 -20.06 5.56
C PRO A 601 -17.30 -21.48 5.03
N GLY A 602 -16.77 -22.46 5.76
CA GLY A 602 -16.68 -23.86 5.36
C GLY A 602 -15.29 -24.25 4.83
N ASP A 603 -14.49 -23.30 4.33
CA ASP A 603 -13.16 -23.57 3.81
C ASP A 603 -12.22 -24.05 4.92
N ILE A 604 -11.31 -24.93 4.55
CA ILE A 604 -10.33 -25.49 5.47
C ILE A 604 -8.97 -24.98 5.05
N PHE A 605 -8.23 -24.43 6.00
CA PHE A 605 -6.88 -23.93 5.76
C PHE A 605 -5.93 -24.35 6.87
N LEU A 606 -4.65 -24.40 6.53
CA LEU A 606 -3.61 -24.88 7.45
C LEU A 606 -2.95 -23.70 8.17
N LEU A 607 -3.10 -23.64 9.49
CA LEU A 607 -2.43 -22.64 10.33
C LEU A 607 -1.56 -23.38 11.33
N GLY A 608 -0.25 -23.34 11.11
CA GLY A 608 0.64 -24.28 11.78
C GLY A 608 0.45 -25.70 11.20
N ALA A 609 0.52 -26.73 12.05
CA ALA A 609 0.32 -28.14 11.68
C ALA A 609 -1.15 -28.58 11.76
N SER A 610 -2.04 -27.67 12.14
CA SER A 610 -3.45 -27.96 12.35
C SER A 610 -4.27 -27.39 11.20
N SER A 611 -5.19 -28.20 10.68
CA SER A 611 -6.24 -27.77 9.77
C SER A 611 -7.32 -27.07 10.57
N TRP A 612 -7.78 -25.94 10.05
CA TRP A 612 -8.80 -25.10 10.66
C TRP A 612 -9.90 -24.87 9.64
N GLN A 613 -11.13 -25.24 10.00
CA GLN A 613 -12.30 -24.93 9.19
C GLN A 613 -12.85 -23.58 9.60
N VAL A 614 -13.07 -22.73 8.62
CA VAL A 614 -13.66 -21.41 8.80
C VAL A 614 -15.12 -21.58 9.15
N VAL A 615 -15.53 -21.07 10.30
CA VAL A 615 -16.94 -20.99 10.69
C VAL A 615 -17.55 -19.69 10.18
N ASP A 616 -16.81 -18.58 10.35
CA ASP A 616 -17.27 -17.26 9.96
C ASP A 616 -16.08 -16.35 9.67
N ILE A 617 -16.25 -15.41 8.75
CA ILE A 617 -15.26 -14.39 8.42
C ILE A 617 -15.88 -13.03 8.68
N THR A 618 -15.38 -12.37 9.71
CA THR A 618 -15.82 -11.03 10.05
C THR A 618 -14.85 -9.99 9.48
N SER A 619 -15.17 -8.71 9.63
CA SER A 619 -14.31 -7.62 9.16
C SER A 619 -12.94 -7.53 9.86
N ASP A 620 -12.78 -8.15 11.03
CA ASP A 620 -11.58 -8.06 11.87
C ASP A 620 -10.87 -9.38 12.14
N ARG A 621 -11.57 -10.50 12.00
CA ARG A 621 -11.08 -11.83 12.38
C ARG A 621 -11.70 -12.94 11.55
N VAL A 622 -10.95 -14.04 11.45
CA VAL A 622 -11.46 -15.33 10.96
C VAL A 622 -11.79 -16.19 12.17
N LEU A 623 -13.04 -16.63 12.28
CA LEU A 623 -13.48 -17.57 13.30
C LEU A 623 -13.33 -18.98 12.74
N VAL A 624 -12.63 -19.84 13.46
CA VAL A 624 -12.34 -21.20 13.04
C VAL A 624 -12.72 -22.22 14.09
N VAL A 625 -13.02 -23.43 13.63
CA VAL A 625 -13.01 -24.64 14.46
C VAL A 625 -11.87 -25.54 14.00
N PRO A 626 -11.27 -26.34 14.90
CA PRO A 626 -10.32 -27.36 14.49
C PRO A 626 -10.96 -28.29 13.45
N ALA A 627 -10.27 -28.52 12.33
CA ALA A 627 -10.66 -29.43 11.26
C ALA A 627 -9.58 -30.50 10.98
N PRO A 628 -9.12 -31.21 12.02
CA PRO A 628 -8.00 -32.14 11.93
C PRO A 628 -8.25 -33.25 10.89
N GLY A 629 -7.21 -33.65 10.16
CA GLY A 629 -7.25 -34.67 9.12
C GLY A 629 -7.93 -34.28 7.79
N GLN A 630 -8.51 -33.08 7.67
CA GLN A 630 -9.08 -32.61 6.40
C GLN A 630 -8.03 -31.81 5.61
N PRO A 631 -7.86 -32.07 4.29
CA PRO A 631 -6.90 -31.35 3.46
C PRO A 631 -7.28 -29.86 3.42
N GLY A 632 -6.43 -29.02 3.99
CA GLY A 632 -6.64 -27.59 4.04
C GLY A 632 -5.79 -26.85 3.02
N ARG A 633 -6.32 -25.76 2.47
CA ARG A 633 -5.59 -24.81 1.63
C ARG A 633 -4.48 -24.14 2.45
N MET A 634 -3.25 -24.07 1.94
CA MET A 634 -2.22 -23.31 2.65
C MET A 634 -2.48 -21.81 2.57
N PRO A 635 -2.37 -21.09 3.70
CA PRO A 635 -2.21 -19.66 3.68
C PRO A 635 -1.00 -19.27 2.85
N PHE A 636 -1.24 -18.45 1.84
CA PHE A 636 -0.16 -17.79 1.14
C PHE A 636 0.10 -16.43 1.80
N TRP A 637 1.38 -16.14 2.02
CA TRP A 637 1.87 -14.84 2.42
C TRP A 637 2.47 -14.21 1.18
N ARG A 638 1.76 -13.33 0.48
CA ARG A 638 2.42 -12.54 -0.56
C ARG A 638 3.36 -11.58 0.16
N GLY A 639 4.64 -11.91 0.17
CA GLY A 639 5.68 -11.02 0.63
C GLY A 639 5.52 -9.67 -0.07
N ASP A 640 5.61 -8.60 0.70
CA ASP A 640 5.30 -7.21 0.31
C ASP A 640 6.30 -6.61 -0.72
N GLY A 641 7.02 -7.47 -1.45
CA GLY A 641 8.00 -7.10 -2.46
C GLY A 641 7.35 -6.88 -3.83
N PRO A 642 7.95 -6.04 -4.69
CA PRO A 642 7.41 -5.71 -6.01
C PRO A 642 7.35 -6.90 -6.99
N GLY A 643 7.91 -8.06 -6.64
CA GLY A 643 8.13 -9.18 -7.56
C GLY A 643 9.28 -8.89 -8.53
N ARG A 644 9.80 -9.93 -9.16
CA ARG A 644 10.90 -9.83 -10.13
C ARG A 644 10.45 -9.06 -11.37
N SER A 645 11.33 -8.20 -11.90
CA SER A 645 11.08 -7.52 -13.17
C SER A 645 11.30 -8.47 -14.36
N PRO A 646 10.59 -8.28 -15.49
CA PRO A 646 10.83 -9.09 -16.70
C PRO A 646 12.25 -8.91 -17.27
N GLU A 647 12.87 -7.76 -17.06
CA GLU A 647 14.26 -7.52 -17.46
C GLU A 647 15.23 -8.42 -16.69
N PHE A 648 15.08 -8.50 -15.37
CA PHE A 648 15.89 -9.40 -14.56
C PHE A 648 15.54 -10.87 -14.85
N GLY A 649 14.27 -11.19 -15.04
CA GLY A 649 13.81 -12.51 -15.49
C GLY A 649 14.45 -12.97 -16.80
N ARG A 650 14.57 -12.09 -17.79
CA ARG A 650 15.31 -12.38 -19.04
C ARG A 650 16.79 -12.67 -18.80
N ALA A 651 17.43 -11.99 -17.85
CA ALA A 651 18.83 -12.26 -17.50
C ALA A 651 19.00 -13.65 -16.86
N ILE A 652 18.10 -14.03 -15.95
CA ILE A 652 18.05 -15.39 -15.37
C ILE A 652 17.85 -16.43 -16.47
N GLY A 653 16.87 -16.22 -17.35
CA GLY A 653 16.59 -17.14 -18.45
C GLY A 653 17.74 -17.26 -19.45
N ALA A 654 18.42 -16.16 -19.75
CA ALA A 654 19.60 -16.15 -20.62
C ALA A 654 20.76 -16.94 -20.02
N LEU A 655 20.96 -16.84 -18.70
CA LEU A 655 21.95 -17.64 -17.97
C LEU A 655 21.58 -19.13 -18.04
N ALA A 656 20.35 -19.51 -17.68
CA ALA A 656 19.88 -20.90 -17.74
C ALA A 656 20.08 -21.51 -19.14
N ARG A 657 19.67 -20.81 -20.20
CA ARG A 657 19.87 -21.24 -21.59
C ARG A 657 21.34 -21.43 -21.95
N ARG A 658 22.22 -20.56 -21.46
CA ARG A 658 23.66 -20.64 -21.73
C ARG A 658 24.30 -21.84 -21.04
N LEU A 659 23.93 -22.07 -19.78
CA LEU A 659 24.40 -23.21 -18.99
C LEU A 659 23.97 -24.55 -19.63
N ALA A 660 22.75 -24.61 -20.20
CA ALA A 660 22.25 -25.82 -20.84
C ALA A 660 22.94 -26.21 -22.17
N ARG A 661 23.85 -25.37 -22.72
CA ARG A 661 24.44 -25.56 -24.06
C ARG A 661 25.97 -25.73 -24.08
N THR A 662 26.64 -25.57 -22.95
CA THR A 662 28.10 -25.37 -22.92
C THR A 662 28.80 -26.57 -22.26
N ASP A 663 30.09 -26.78 -22.57
CA ASP A 663 30.94 -27.80 -21.94
C ASP A 663 31.23 -27.46 -20.45
N VAL A 664 31.15 -28.46 -19.58
CA VAL A 664 31.07 -28.33 -18.11
C VAL A 664 32.28 -27.59 -17.51
N LEU A 665 33.49 -27.84 -18.00
CA LEU A 665 34.73 -27.27 -17.44
C LEU A 665 34.89 -25.77 -17.73
N ALA A 666 34.48 -25.31 -18.92
CA ALA A 666 34.55 -23.89 -19.27
C ALA A 666 33.51 -23.06 -18.51
N ILE A 667 32.36 -23.67 -18.18
CA ILE A 667 31.28 -23.04 -17.41
C ILE A 667 31.71 -22.81 -15.95
N GLU A 668 32.30 -23.80 -15.29
CA GLU A 668 32.65 -23.69 -13.86
C GLU A 668 33.58 -22.49 -13.62
N LYS A 669 34.57 -22.29 -14.49
CA LYS A 669 35.46 -21.12 -14.45
C LYS A 669 34.70 -19.81 -14.68
N GLU A 670 33.79 -19.74 -15.66
CA GLU A 670 32.98 -18.54 -15.88
C GLU A 670 32.11 -18.21 -14.65
N LEU A 671 31.48 -19.21 -14.04
CA LEU A 671 30.63 -19.03 -12.86
C LEU A 671 31.45 -18.51 -11.67
N THR A 672 32.67 -19.00 -11.48
CA THR A 672 33.55 -18.50 -10.41
C THR A 672 34.10 -17.10 -10.71
N ASP A 673 34.55 -16.83 -11.94
CA ASP A 673 35.20 -15.56 -12.27
C ASP A 673 34.19 -14.41 -12.45
N ALA A 674 33.14 -14.63 -13.25
CA ALA A 674 32.20 -13.59 -13.67
C ALA A 674 30.95 -13.49 -12.80
N HIS A 675 30.55 -14.59 -12.14
CA HIS A 675 29.37 -14.63 -11.27
C HIS A 675 29.73 -14.76 -9.79
N ARG A 676 31.02 -14.94 -9.46
CA ARG A 676 31.56 -15.04 -8.09
C ARG A 676 31.02 -16.21 -7.27
N LEU A 677 30.68 -17.31 -7.93
CA LEU A 677 30.28 -18.54 -7.24
C LEU A 677 31.52 -19.23 -6.67
N ASP A 678 31.44 -19.73 -5.44
CA ASP A 678 32.39 -20.73 -5.00
C ASP A 678 32.24 -22.04 -5.81
N GLN A 679 33.22 -22.94 -5.68
CA GLN A 679 33.24 -24.18 -6.46
C GLN A 679 32.01 -25.07 -6.21
N ARG A 680 31.53 -25.12 -4.96
CA ARG A 680 30.35 -25.92 -4.58
C ARG A 680 29.09 -25.36 -5.22
N ALA A 681 28.91 -24.04 -5.15
CA ALA A 681 27.81 -23.31 -5.77
C ALA A 681 27.83 -23.50 -7.30
N ALA A 682 28.99 -23.38 -7.95
CA ALA A 682 29.09 -23.57 -9.39
C ALA A 682 28.65 -24.98 -9.81
N ARG A 683 29.12 -26.02 -9.12
CA ARG A 683 28.73 -27.42 -9.38
C ARG A 683 27.24 -27.67 -9.15
N ASN A 684 26.70 -27.17 -8.04
CA ASN A 684 25.27 -27.29 -7.71
C ASN A 684 24.38 -26.64 -8.78
N LEU A 685 24.79 -25.48 -9.29
CA LEU A 685 24.05 -24.77 -10.34
C LEU A 685 24.11 -25.51 -11.68
N ILE A 686 25.28 -26.01 -12.07
CA ILE A 686 25.43 -26.82 -13.29
C ILE A 686 24.55 -28.07 -13.21
N GLN A 687 24.62 -28.79 -12.09
CA GLN A 687 23.79 -29.97 -11.87
C GLN A 687 22.29 -29.62 -11.93
N TYR A 688 21.87 -28.48 -11.38
CA TYR A 688 20.46 -28.08 -11.38
C TYR A 688 19.90 -27.87 -12.79
N ILE A 689 20.72 -27.27 -13.65
CA ILE A 689 20.38 -27.10 -15.06
C ILE A 689 20.37 -28.44 -15.79
N HIS A 690 21.33 -29.32 -15.50
CA HIS A 690 21.40 -30.66 -16.12
C HIS A 690 20.18 -31.52 -15.76
N ASP A 691 19.86 -31.63 -14.48
CA ASP A 691 18.71 -32.40 -13.98
C ASP A 691 17.40 -31.91 -14.63
N GLN A 692 17.28 -30.60 -14.87
CA GLN A 692 16.12 -30.04 -15.57
C GLN A 692 16.09 -30.46 -17.05
N VAL A 693 17.23 -30.40 -17.74
CA VAL A 693 17.32 -30.85 -19.15
C VAL A 693 16.99 -32.34 -19.25
N GLU A 694 17.44 -33.17 -18.32
CA GLU A 694 17.10 -34.59 -18.29
C GLU A 694 15.61 -34.83 -18.06
N SER A 695 14.97 -34.03 -17.20
CA SER A 695 13.55 -34.19 -16.86
C SER A 695 12.61 -33.71 -17.97
N THR A 696 12.88 -32.54 -18.57
CA THR A 696 11.94 -31.88 -19.51
C THR A 696 12.50 -31.68 -20.91
N GLY A 697 13.73 -32.12 -21.21
CA GLY A 697 14.42 -31.91 -22.49
C GLY A 697 14.88 -30.46 -22.75
N HIS A 698 14.27 -29.50 -22.07
CA HIS A 698 14.50 -28.07 -22.23
C HIS A 698 14.50 -27.36 -20.87
N VAL A 699 15.24 -26.26 -20.78
CA VAL A 699 15.20 -25.37 -19.62
C VAL A 699 14.32 -24.14 -19.88
N PRO A 700 13.49 -23.73 -18.90
CA PRO A 700 12.84 -22.42 -18.93
C PRO A 700 13.87 -21.30 -19.11
N SER A 701 13.64 -20.39 -20.06
CA SER A 701 14.60 -19.34 -20.42
C SER A 701 13.92 -18.09 -20.98
N ASP A 702 14.73 -17.09 -21.37
CA ASP A 702 14.28 -15.87 -22.05
C ASP A 702 13.67 -16.14 -23.45
N ARG A 703 13.81 -17.37 -23.99
CA ARG A 703 13.29 -17.77 -25.31
C ARG A 703 12.51 -19.08 -25.32
N THR A 704 12.34 -19.72 -24.16
CA THR A 704 11.60 -20.98 -24.06
C THR A 704 10.79 -20.99 -22.77
N ILE A 705 9.48 -21.18 -22.89
CA ILE A 705 8.56 -21.46 -21.78
C ILE A 705 8.29 -22.96 -21.80
N VAL A 706 8.35 -23.61 -20.63
CA VAL A 706 8.03 -25.03 -20.50
C VAL A 706 6.68 -25.16 -19.79
N VAL A 707 5.76 -25.89 -20.39
CA VAL A 707 4.49 -26.29 -19.78
C VAL A 707 4.64 -27.74 -19.37
N GLU A 708 4.79 -27.97 -18.08
CA GLU A 708 4.98 -29.29 -17.49
C GLU A 708 3.69 -29.76 -16.81
N SER A 709 3.27 -30.99 -17.13
CA SER A 709 2.12 -31.64 -16.48
C SER A 709 2.54 -32.93 -15.77
N PHE A 710 2.15 -33.11 -14.52
CA PHE A 710 2.39 -34.33 -13.73
C PHE A 710 1.24 -34.57 -12.74
N LEU A 711 1.14 -35.79 -12.23
CA LEU A 711 0.17 -36.14 -11.18
C LEU A 711 0.79 -35.92 -9.80
N ASP A 712 0.03 -35.35 -8.87
CA ASP A 712 0.44 -35.27 -7.47
C ASP A 712 0.18 -36.57 -6.69
N GLU A 713 0.60 -36.60 -5.42
CA GLU A 713 0.49 -37.79 -4.56
C GLU A 713 -0.96 -38.24 -4.31
N ILE A 714 -1.93 -37.35 -4.51
CA ILE A 714 -3.38 -37.60 -4.32
C ILE A 714 -4.03 -37.98 -5.67
N GLY A 715 -3.29 -37.88 -6.78
CA GLY A 715 -3.70 -38.25 -8.12
C GLY A 715 -4.27 -37.09 -8.94
N ASP A 716 -4.20 -35.85 -8.47
CA ASP A 716 -4.65 -34.67 -9.23
C ASP A 716 -3.59 -34.18 -10.21
N TRP A 717 -4.02 -33.57 -11.31
CA TRP A 717 -3.12 -32.94 -12.27
C TRP A 717 -2.54 -31.65 -11.73
N ARG A 718 -1.23 -31.49 -11.88
CA ARG A 718 -0.51 -30.23 -11.73
C ARG A 718 -0.04 -29.78 -13.10
N VAL A 719 -0.49 -28.60 -13.52
CA VAL A 719 -0.05 -27.96 -14.77
C VAL A 719 0.80 -26.75 -14.42
N ALA A 720 2.11 -26.87 -14.59
CA ALA A 720 3.10 -25.85 -14.28
C ALA A 720 3.58 -25.14 -15.55
N ILE A 721 3.33 -23.84 -15.65
CA ILE A 721 3.93 -22.96 -16.66
C ILE A 721 5.22 -22.39 -16.07
N LEU A 722 6.35 -22.97 -16.47
CA LEU A 722 7.68 -22.61 -16.00
C LEU A 722 8.28 -21.51 -16.87
N THR A 723 8.56 -20.36 -16.25
CA THR A 723 9.00 -19.15 -16.96
C THR A 723 9.70 -18.19 -16.01
N PRO A 724 10.80 -17.52 -16.41
CA PRO A 724 11.57 -16.67 -15.50
C PRO A 724 11.07 -15.22 -15.41
N PHE A 725 9.98 -14.83 -16.10
CA PHE A 725 9.59 -13.43 -16.34
C PHE A 725 9.04 -12.65 -15.14
N GLY A 726 8.87 -13.29 -13.98
CA GLY A 726 8.53 -12.62 -12.73
C GLY A 726 7.03 -12.53 -12.41
N ALA A 727 6.73 -12.41 -11.12
CA ALA A 727 5.36 -12.49 -10.59
C ALA A 727 4.46 -11.35 -11.09
N ARG A 728 5.03 -10.17 -11.42
CA ARG A 728 4.28 -9.03 -11.96
C ARG A 728 3.61 -9.32 -13.30
N VAL A 729 4.16 -10.26 -14.07
CA VAL A 729 3.60 -10.76 -15.32
C VAL A 729 2.78 -12.03 -15.08
N HIS A 730 3.26 -12.92 -14.20
CA HIS A 730 2.62 -14.21 -13.97
C HIS A 730 1.29 -14.09 -13.23
N ALA A 731 1.15 -13.18 -12.27
CA ALA A 731 -0.10 -12.99 -11.54
C ALA A 731 -1.28 -12.61 -12.44
N PRO A 732 -1.22 -11.53 -13.27
CA PRO A 732 -2.32 -11.21 -14.18
C PRO A 732 -2.55 -12.29 -15.24
N TRP A 733 -1.49 -12.94 -15.72
CA TRP A 733 -1.62 -14.07 -16.65
C TRP A 733 -2.37 -15.23 -16.03
N ALA A 734 -2.00 -15.62 -14.81
CA ALA A 734 -2.64 -16.69 -14.08
C ALA A 734 -4.11 -16.38 -13.79
N THR A 735 -4.44 -15.12 -13.43
CA THR A 735 -5.84 -14.71 -13.19
C THR A 735 -6.70 -14.89 -14.44
N ALA A 736 -6.21 -14.49 -15.61
CA ALA A 736 -6.94 -14.65 -16.87
C ALA A 736 -7.12 -16.12 -17.25
N VAL A 737 -6.09 -16.94 -17.08
CA VAL A 737 -6.14 -18.39 -17.38
C VAL A 737 -7.06 -19.12 -16.40
N ALA A 738 -7.01 -18.81 -15.11
CA ALA A 738 -7.89 -19.41 -14.11
C ALA A 738 -9.36 -19.10 -14.37
N ALA A 739 -9.68 -17.89 -14.83
CA ALA A 739 -11.04 -17.54 -15.25
C ALA A 739 -11.52 -18.42 -16.42
N ARG A 740 -10.68 -18.61 -17.44
CA ARG A 740 -10.98 -19.50 -18.58
C ARG A 740 -11.11 -20.97 -18.18
N LEU A 741 -10.29 -21.45 -17.24
CA LEU A 741 -10.38 -22.82 -16.73
C LEU A 741 -11.67 -23.04 -15.95
N ARG A 742 -12.10 -22.06 -15.13
CA ARG A 742 -13.37 -22.11 -14.38
C ARG A 742 -14.62 -22.06 -15.28
N GLU A 743 -14.51 -21.53 -16.50
CA GLU A 743 -15.62 -21.61 -17.47
C GLU A 743 -15.77 -23.00 -18.09
N LEU A 744 -14.71 -23.82 -18.07
CA LEU A 744 -14.71 -25.19 -18.60
C LEU A 744 -14.92 -26.26 -17.52
N ALA A 745 -14.62 -25.93 -16.27
CA ALA A 745 -14.73 -26.79 -15.11
C ALA A 745 -15.90 -26.34 -14.23
N ASP A 746 -16.85 -27.21 -13.92
CA ASP A 746 -17.90 -26.94 -12.91
C ASP A 746 -17.32 -26.84 -11.47
N ASP A 747 -16.02 -27.10 -11.30
CA ASP A 747 -15.28 -27.11 -10.03
C ASP A 747 -14.26 -25.95 -9.90
N GLU A 748 -13.89 -25.62 -8.66
CA GLU A 748 -12.90 -24.58 -8.37
C GLU A 748 -11.48 -24.99 -8.80
N VAL A 749 -10.84 -24.11 -9.60
CA VAL A 749 -9.45 -24.28 -10.05
C VAL A 749 -8.51 -23.56 -9.08
N ASP A 750 -7.75 -24.35 -8.33
CA ASP A 750 -6.67 -23.86 -7.48
C ASP A 750 -5.51 -23.35 -8.35
N MET A 751 -5.06 -22.14 -8.08
CA MET A 751 -3.98 -21.48 -8.82
C MET A 751 -2.94 -20.85 -7.91
N MET A 752 -1.69 -20.85 -8.36
CA MET A 752 -0.60 -20.11 -7.73
C MET A 752 0.26 -19.44 -8.81
N SER A 753 0.78 -18.25 -8.51
CA SER A 753 1.82 -17.60 -9.31
C SER A 753 2.98 -17.18 -8.42
N SER A 754 4.21 -17.30 -8.96
CA SER A 754 5.44 -16.82 -8.32
C SER A 754 6.35 -16.18 -9.37
N ASP A 755 7.58 -15.82 -9.01
CA ASP A 755 8.53 -15.26 -9.97
C ASP A 755 9.02 -16.26 -11.02
N ASP A 756 8.93 -17.56 -10.76
CA ASP A 756 9.46 -18.64 -11.62
C ASP A 756 8.38 -19.40 -12.40
N GLY A 757 7.11 -19.05 -12.21
CA GLY A 757 6.04 -19.64 -12.99
C GLY A 757 4.66 -19.57 -12.37
N ILE A 758 3.75 -20.31 -12.99
CA ILE A 758 2.34 -20.44 -12.63
C ILE A 758 2.05 -21.93 -12.45
N VAL A 759 1.26 -22.31 -11.44
CA VAL A 759 0.78 -23.68 -11.27
C VAL A 759 -0.73 -23.67 -11.13
N PHE A 760 -1.38 -24.56 -11.87
CA PHE A 760 -2.78 -24.91 -11.71
C PHE A 760 -2.90 -26.34 -11.17
N ARG A 761 -3.84 -26.55 -10.25
CA ARG A 761 -4.27 -27.88 -9.84
C ARG A 761 -5.62 -28.17 -10.48
N LEU A 762 -5.71 -29.31 -11.16
CA LEU A 762 -6.92 -29.76 -11.84
C LEU A 762 -7.27 -31.17 -11.34
N PRO A 763 -8.55 -31.50 -11.14
CA PRO A 763 -8.95 -32.85 -10.77
C PRO A 763 -8.46 -33.89 -11.78
N ALA A 764 -8.10 -35.08 -11.31
CA ALA A 764 -7.63 -36.20 -12.15
C ALA A 764 -8.55 -36.54 -13.34
N ALA A 765 -9.86 -36.33 -13.16
CA ALA A 765 -10.89 -36.63 -14.14
C ALA A 765 -10.96 -35.62 -15.30
N MET A 766 -10.24 -34.49 -15.20
CA MET A 766 -10.23 -33.44 -16.21
C MET A 766 -9.14 -33.68 -17.26
N ASP A 767 -9.45 -33.38 -18.52
CA ASP A 767 -8.46 -33.35 -19.59
C ASP A 767 -7.45 -32.21 -19.37
N LEU A 768 -6.20 -32.44 -19.78
CA LEU A 768 -5.16 -31.41 -19.71
C LEU A 768 -5.52 -30.22 -20.62
N PRO A 769 -5.34 -28.98 -20.15
CA PRO A 769 -5.73 -27.79 -20.89
C PRO A 769 -4.88 -27.61 -22.16
N SER A 770 -5.51 -27.11 -23.22
CA SER A 770 -4.82 -26.78 -24.47
C SER A 770 -3.90 -25.56 -24.31
N LEU A 771 -2.88 -25.45 -25.16
CA LEU A 771 -1.98 -24.30 -25.14
C LEU A 771 -2.71 -22.97 -25.46
N ASP A 772 -3.72 -22.98 -26.32
CA ASP A 772 -4.51 -21.79 -26.65
C ASP A 772 -5.27 -21.24 -25.42
N LEU A 773 -5.62 -22.13 -24.48
CA LEU A 773 -6.22 -21.72 -23.22
C LEU A 773 -5.19 -21.11 -22.29
N LEU A 774 -4.03 -21.76 -22.14
CA LEU A 774 -2.95 -21.30 -21.27
C LEU A 774 -2.26 -20.02 -21.78
N PHE A 775 -2.30 -19.74 -23.09
CA PHE A 775 -1.66 -18.59 -23.73
C PHE A 775 -2.71 -17.71 -24.44
N PRO A 776 -3.43 -16.85 -23.70
CA PRO A 776 -4.48 -15.99 -24.25
C PRO A 776 -3.97 -14.99 -25.30
N ASN A 777 -4.87 -14.50 -26.16
CA ASN A 777 -4.55 -13.52 -27.19
C ASN A 777 -4.02 -12.20 -26.57
N PRO A 778 -2.86 -11.69 -27.00
CA PRO A 778 -2.27 -10.45 -26.45
C PRO A 778 -3.18 -9.23 -26.53
N ASP A 779 -4.10 -9.19 -27.49
CA ASP A 779 -5.02 -8.07 -27.69
C ASP A 779 -6.22 -8.09 -26.73
N GLU A 780 -6.55 -9.25 -26.18
CA GLU A 780 -7.70 -9.46 -25.27
C GLU A 780 -7.28 -9.52 -23.79
N ILE A 781 -6.00 -9.81 -23.50
CA ILE A 781 -5.53 -10.08 -22.14
C ILE A 781 -5.79 -8.92 -21.16
N GLU A 782 -5.67 -7.67 -21.63
CA GLU A 782 -5.91 -6.50 -20.79
C GLU A 782 -7.37 -6.38 -20.37
N GLU A 783 -8.29 -6.63 -21.31
CA GLU A 783 -9.73 -6.62 -21.02
C GLU A 783 -10.10 -7.76 -20.05
N GLU A 784 -9.57 -8.96 -20.28
CA GLU A 784 -9.85 -10.12 -19.45
C GLU A 784 -9.37 -9.91 -18.01
N VAL A 785 -8.11 -9.47 -17.82
CA VAL A 785 -7.58 -9.16 -16.49
C VAL A 785 -8.41 -8.09 -15.81
N THR A 786 -8.81 -7.04 -16.53
CA THR A 786 -9.62 -5.95 -15.99
C THR A 786 -11.00 -6.43 -15.52
N ARG A 787 -11.64 -7.33 -16.27
CA ARG A 787 -12.94 -7.92 -15.93
C ARG A 787 -12.88 -8.73 -14.63
N GLN A 788 -11.82 -9.52 -14.45
CA GLN A 788 -11.64 -10.36 -13.27
C GLN A 788 -11.18 -9.56 -12.04
N LEU A 789 -10.37 -8.52 -12.25
CA LEU A 789 -9.68 -7.80 -11.18
C LEU A 789 -10.63 -7.21 -10.12
N GLY A 790 -11.81 -6.71 -10.52
CA GLY A 790 -12.75 -6.05 -9.60
C GLY A 790 -13.27 -6.95 -8.47
N GLY A 791 -13.28 -8.28 -8.69
CA GLY A 791 -13.67 -9.28 -7.69
C GLY A 791 -12.52 -9.82 -6.84
N THR A 792 -11.30 -9.30 -6.99
CA THR A 792 -10.11 -9.84 -6.32
C THR A 792 -9.81 -9.16 -4.98
N ALA A 793 -9.14 -9.88 -4.09
CA ALA A 793 -8.65 -9.37 -2.83
C ALA A 793 -7.65 -8.21 -3.00
N LEU A 794 -6.77 -8.34 -4.01
CA LEU A 794 -5.80 -7.30 -4.37
C LEU A 794 -6.53 -5.98 -4.66
N PHE A 795 -7.60 -6.01 -5.47
CA PHE A 795 -8.37 -4.82 -5.79
C PHE A 795 -9.05 -4.23 -4.55
N ALA A 796 -9.68 -5.04 -3.70
CA ALA A 796 -10.31 -4.58 -2.47
C ALA A 796 -9.30 -3.92 -1.51
N GLY A 797 -8.12 -4.53 -1.34
CA GLY A 797 -7.03 -4.00 -0.54
C GLY A 797 -6.49 -2.66 -1.08
N ARG A 798 -6.27 -2.57 -2.40
CA ARG A 798 -5.81 -1.34 -3.06
C ARG A 798 -6.86 -0.24 -3.04
N PHE A 799 -8.13 -0.57 -3.22
CA PHE A 799 -9.23 0.37 -3.09
C PHE A 799 -9.28 1.00 -1.69
N ARG A 800 -9.09 0.18 -0.64
CA ARG A 800 -9.01 0.67 0.75
C ARG A 800 -7.87 1.66 0.95
N GLU A 801 -6.68 1.35 0.44
CA GLU A 801 -5.51 2.23 0.50
C GLU A 801 -5.78 3.56 -0.23
N ASN A 802 -6.37 3.49 -1.43
CA ASN A 802 -6.67 4.65 -2.26
C ASN A 802 -7.77 5.53 -1.67
N ALA A 803 -8.86 4.93 -1.19
CA ALA A 803 -9.95 5.65 -0.53
C ALA A 803 -9.50 6.32 0.77
N ALA A 804 -8.64 5.68 1.56
CA ALA A 804 -8.05 6.28 2.76
C ALA A 804 -7.13 7.46 2.39
N ARG A 805 -6.25 7.29 1.40
CA ARG A 805 -5.32 8.34 0.92
C ARG A 805 -6.07 9.54 0.34
N ALA A 806 -7.15 9.29 -0.39
CA ALA A 806 -8.05 10.31 -0.96
C ALA A 806 -8.99 10.96 0.06
N LEU A 807 -8.81 10.69 1.36
CA LEU A 807 -9.58 11.30 2.44
C LEU A 807 -11.06 10.90 2.45
N LEU A 808 -11.44 9.78 1.83
CA LEU A 808 -12.80 9.24 1.88
C LEU A 808 -13.05 8.44 3.16
N LEU A 809 -12.00 7.84 3.73
CA LEU A 809 -12.03 7.09 4.99
C LEU A 809 -11.18 7.77 6.08
N PRO A 810 -11.56 8.97 6.56
CA PRO A 810 -10.68 9.77 7.39
C PRO A 810 -10.54 9.25 8.82
N ARG A 811 -9.34 9.40 9.38
CA ARG A 811 -9.06 9.18 10.81
C ARG A 811 -9.77 10.25 11.66
N ARG A 812 -10.31 9.83 12.81
CA ARG A 812 -11.03 10.73 13.74
C ARG A 812 -10.10 11.57 14.62
N TYR A 813 -8.94 11.01 15.00
CA TYR A 813 -8.01 11.65 15.93
C TYR A 813 -6.59 11.71 15.33
N PRO A 814 -5.88 12.85 15.48
CA PRO A 814 -4.46 12.92 15.14
C PRO A 814 -3.67 11.86 15.91
N GLY A 815 -2.76 11.15 15.23
CA GLY A 815 -1.82 10.21 15.87
C GLY A 815 -2.41 8.87 16.31
N LYS A 816 -3.73 8.67 16.32
CA LYS A 816 -4.35 7.36 16.55
C LYS A 816 -4.76 6.74 15.22
N ARG A 817 -4.24 5.54 14.94
CA ARG A 817 -4.68 4.75 13.78
C ARG A 817 -6.13 4.32 13.99
N THR A 818 -6.93 4.37 12.92
CA THR A 818 -8.22 3.70 12.90
C THR A 818 -7.94 2.20 13.03
N PRO A 819 -8.62 1.47 13.92
CA PRO A 819 -8.49 0.01 13.97
C PRO A 819 -8.72 -0.57 12.57
N LEU A 820 -7.78 -1.41 12.12
CA LEU A 820 -7.73 -1.85 10.71
C LEU A 820 -9.04 -2.48 10.24
N TRP A 821 -9.69 -3.22 11.13
CA TRP A 821 -10.98 -3.84 10.85
C TRP A 821 -12.12 -2.85 10.59
N LEU A 822 -12.15 -1.75 11.32
CA LEU A 822 -13.17 -0.72 11.15
C LEU A 822 -12.94 -0.03 9.81
N GLN A 823 -11.67 0.17 9.43
CA GLN A 823 -11.29 0.68 8.13
C GLN A 823 -11.68 -0.29 6.99
N ARG A 824 -11.46 -1.59 7.17
CA ARG A 824 -11.85 -2.65 6.21
C ARG A 824 -13.35 -2.66 5.96
N ARG A 825 -14.15 -2.74 7.03
CA ARG A 825 -15.61 -2.72 6.94
C ARG A 825 -16.11 -1.49 6.18
N ARG A 826 -15.65 -0.30 6.56
CA ARG A 826 -16.06 0.95 5.88
C ARG A 826 -15.62 0.99 4.42
N SER A 827 -14.45 0.46 4.11
CA SER A 827 -13.98 0.38 2.72
C SER A 827 -14.82 -0.58 1.88
N ALA A 828 -15.21 -1.73 2.44
CA ALA A 828 -16.08 -2.69 1.76
C ALA A 828 -17.47 -2.08 1.49
N ASP A 829 -18.05 -1.41 2.49
CA ASP A 829 -19.31 -0.69 2.35
C ASP A 829 -19.21 0.41 1.26
N LEU A 830 -18.10 1.17 1.25
CA LEU A 830 -17.85 2.18 0.22
C LEU A 830 -17.66 1.57 -1.18
N LEU A 831 -16.92 0.47 -1.30
CA LEU A 831 -16.68 -0.22 -2.56
C LEU A 831 -17.99 -0.73 -3.16
N ALA A 832 -18.87 -1.31 -2.34
CA ALA A 832 -20.19 -1.79 -2.78
C ALA A 832 -21.07 -0.67 -3.37
N VAL A 833 -20.96 0.55 -2.83
CA VAL A 833 -21.66 1.73 -3.39
C VAL A 833 -20.94 2.25 -4.62
N ALA A 834 -19.61 2.39 -4.57
CA ALA A 834 -18.79 2.96 -5.64
C ALA A 834 -18.79 2.10 -6.91
N ALA A 835 -18.89 0.77 -6.80
CA ALA A 835 -18.93 -0.15 -7.93
C ALA A 835 -20.13 0.10 -8.88
N ARG A 836 -21.18 0.77 -8.40
CA ARG A 836 -22.34 1.19 -9.22
C ARG A 836 -22.04 2.38 -10.13
N TYR A 837 -20.92 3.07 -9.89
CA TYR A 837 -20.49 4.26 -10.60
C TYR A 837 -19.15 3.97 -11.29
N PRO A 838 -19.14 3.50 -12.55
CA PRO A 838 -17.90 3.15 -13.26
C PRO A 838 -16.89 4.30 -13.33
N ASN A 839 -17.39 5.54 -13.36
CA ASN A 839 -16.57 6.76 -13.38
C ASN A 839 -16.15 7.24 -11.99
N PHE A 840 -16.32 6.44 -10.92
CA PHE A 840 -15.89 6.82 -9.58
C PHE A 840 -14.35 6.89 -9.53
N PRO A 841 -13.73 8.04 -9.19
CA PRO A 841 -12.29 8.23 -9.35
C PRO A 841 -11.43 7.22 -8.60
N MET A 842 -11.86 6.71 -7.44
CA MET A 842 -11.07 5.73 -6.69
C MET A 842 -11.18 4.32 -7.26
N ILE A 843 -12.24 4.00 -8.00
CA ILE A 843 -12.32 2.75 -8.77
C ILE A 843 -11.30 2.83 -9.91
N LEU A 844 -11.31 3.94 -10.67
CA LEU A 844 -10.36 4.19 -11.75
C LEU A 844 -8.90 4.19 -11.27
N GLU A 845 -8.61 4.85 -10.15
CA GLU A 845 -7.26 4.84 -9.55
C GLU A 845 -6.84 3.43 -9.12
N THR A 846 -7.77 2.64 -8.59
CA THR A 846 -7.46 1.28 -8.14
C THR A 846 -7.16 0.37 -9.33
N TYR A 847 -7.93 0.48 -10.42
CA TYR A 847 -7.59 -0.18 -11.68
C TYR A 847 -6.22 0.27 -12.19
N ARG A 848 -5.97 1.58 -12.23
CA ARG A 848 -4.68 2.13 -12.69
C ARG A 848 -3.50 1.60 -11.85
N GLU A 849 -3.61 1.59 -10.52
CA GLU A 849 -2.57 1.08 -9.63
C GLU A 849 -2.35 -0.41 -9.82
N CYS A 850 -3.40 -1.23 -9.81
CA CYS A 850 -3.27 -2.67 -9.98
C CYS A 850 -2.66 -3.03 -11.35
N LEU A 851 -3.14 -2.42 -12.43
CA LEU A 851 -2.72 -2.77 -13.79
C LEU A 851 -1.33 -2.24 -14.18
N ARG A 852 -0.86 -1.13 -13.59
CA ARG A 852 0.41 -0.48 -13.96
C ARG A 852 1.49 -0.53 -12.88
N ASP A 853 1.13 -0.41 -11.61
CA ASP A 853 2.10 -0.32 -10.52
C ASP A 853 2.34 -1.69 -9.87
N VAL A 854 1.28 -2.50 -9.71
CA VAL A 854 1.39 -3.87 -9.18
C VAL A 854 1.76 -4.83 -10.30
N PHE A 855 0.92 -4.92 -11.33
CA PHE A 855 1.17 -5.73 -12.51
C PHE A 855 2.12 -5.04 -13.50
N ASP A 856 2.69 -5.86 -14.39
CA ASP A 856 3.35 -5.39 -15.62
C ASP A 856 2.56 -5.93 -16.82
N LEU A 857 1.37 -5.37 -17.02
CA LEU A 857 0.49 -5.76 -18.12
C LEU A 857 1.09 -5.47 -19.52
N PRO A 858 1.79 -4.34 -19.75
CA PRO A 858 2.55 -4.16 -20.99
C PRO A 858 3.60 -5.26 -21.22
N GLY A 859 4.31 -5.65 -20.15
CA GLY A 859 5.25 -6.77 -20.17
C GLY A 859 4.59 -8.09 -20.53
N LEU A 860 3.44 -8.41 -19.93
CA LEU A 860 2.66 -9.60 -20.25
C LEU A 860 2.21 -9.61 -21.72
N LYS A 861 1.65 -8.49 -22.19
CA LYS A 861 1.21 -8.35 -23.59
C LYS A 861 2.38 -8.56 -24.56
N ALA A 862 3.54 -8.00 -24.26
CA ALA A 862 4.75 -8.19 -25.05
C ALA A 862 5.20 -9.66 -25.08
N ILE A 863 5.18 -10.35 -23.93
CA ILE A 863 5.57 -11.77 -23.83
C ILE A 863 4.61 -12.66 -24.62
N LEU A 864 3.30 -12.49 -24.45
CA LEU A 864 2.30 -13.26 -25.20
C LEU A 864 2.39 -12.96 -26.71
N ALA A 865 2.69 -11.72 -27.10
CA ALA A 865 2.92 -11.36 -28.50
C ALA A 865 4.17 -12.04 -29.06
N ASP A 866 5.25 -12.11 -28.28
CA ASP A 866 6.48 -12.81 -28.66
C ASP A 866 6.27 -14.34 -28.74
N VAL A 867 5.38 -14.92 -27.94
CA VAL A 867 4.92 -16.32 -28.08
C VAL A 867 4.14 -16.51 -29.36
N LYS A 868 3.15 -15.65 -29.64
CA LYS A 868 2.34 -15.67 -30.88
C LYS A 868 3.19 -15.50 -32.14
N GLN A 869 4.26 -14.70 -32.05
CA GLN A 869 5.25 -14.48 -33.11
C GLN A 869 6.36 -15.55 -33.17
N GLN A 870 6.31 -16.57 -32.30
CA GLN A 870 7.31 -17.64 -32.19
C GLN A 870 8.75 -17.18 -31.88
N LYS A 871 8.92 -15.98 -31.31
CA LYS A 871 10.20 -15.54 -30.76
C LYS A 871 10.51 -16.22 -29.43
N ILE A 872 9.46 -16.51 -28.65
CA ILE A 872 9.50 -17.37 -27.47
C ILE A 872 8.82 -18.68 -27.85
N ARG A 873 9.54 -19.79 -27.68
CA ARG A 873 9.01 -21.14 -27.95
C ARG A 873 8.29 -21.67 -26.72
N VAL A 874 7.17 -22.35 -26.93
CA VAL A 874 6.46 -23.08 -25.87
C VAL A 874 6.72 -24.57 -26.05
N HIS A 875 7.20 -25.23 -25.01
CA HIS A 875 7.45 -26.67 -24.99
C HIS A 875 6.53 -27.33 -23.98
N GLN A 876 5.64 -28.21 -24.43
CA GLN A 876 4.76 -28.98 -23.57
C GLN A 876 5.36 -30.35 -23.31
N VAL A 877 5.39 -30.77 -22.05
CA VAL A 877 5.94 -32.06 -21.61
C VAL A 877 5.10 -32.60 -20.46
N GLN A 878 4.93 -33.92 -20.44
CA GLN A 878 4.35 -34.63 -19.31
C GLN A 878 5.44 -35.43 -18.62
N THR A 879 5.55 -35.29 -17.30
CA THR A 879 6.56 -35.94 -16.47
C THR A 879 5.88 -36.86 -15.45
N GLU A 880 6.58 -37.90 -15.00
CA GLU A 880 6.06 -38.79 -13.96
C GLU A 880 6.05 -38.11 -12.58
N GLN A 881 7.03 -37.24 -12.34
CA GLN A 881 7.20 -36.45 -11.12
C GLN A 881 7.63 -35.04 -11.51
N ALA A 882 7.42 -34.08 -10.61
CA ALA A 882 7.82 -32.70 -10.82
C ALA A 882 9.33 -32.58 -11.12
N SER A 883 9.68 -31.91 -12.22
CA SER A 883 11.06 -31.57 -12.56
C SER A 883 11.71 -30.66 -11.50
N PRO A 884 13.04 -30.50 -11.45
CA PRO A 884 13.70 -29.61 -10.50
C PRO A 884 13.16 -28.17 -10.48
N PHE A 885 12.70 -27.62 -11.61
CA PHE A 885 12.10 -26.28 -11.69
C PHE A 885 10.65 -26.30 -11.21
N ALA A 886 9.83 -27.28 -11.62
CA ALA A 886 8.47 -27.43 -11.10
C ALA A 886 8.48 -27.71 -9.59
N GLY A 887 9.39 -28.56 -9.12
CA GLY A 887 9.65 -28.84 -7.73
C GLY A 887 10.09 -27.61 -6.94
N ALA A 888 10.91 -26.71 -7.50
CA ALA A 888 11.26 -25.44 -6.85
C ALA A 888 10.06 -24.46 -6.80
N LEU A 889 9.24 -24.42 -7.85
CA LEU A 889 8.01 -23.63 -7.91
C LEU A 889 6.98 -24.13 -6.89
N LEU A 890 6.77 -25.45 -6.82
CA LEU A 890 5.96 -26.12 -5.80
C LEU A 890 6.62 -26.06 -4.41
N PHE A 891 7.94 -25.96 -4.31
CA PHE A 891 8.57 -25.74 -3.02
C PHE A 891 8.23 -24.37 -2.50
N ASN A 892 8.01 -23.33 -3.32
CA ASN A 892 7.41 -22.07 -2.83
C ASN A 892 5.94 -22.26 -2.37
N TYR A 893 5.22 -23.23 -2.93
CA TYR A 893 3.89 -23.67 -2.47
C TYR A 893 3.98 -24.38 -1.10
N THR A 894 5.00 -25.22 -0.90
CA THR A 894 5.23 -26.01 0.33
C THR A 894 6.12 -25.28 1.37
N ALA A 895 6.87 -24.24 1.03
CA ALA A 895 7.87 -23.61 1.92
C ALA A 895 7.25 -22.65 2.94
N ASN A 896 5.94 -22.39 2.85
CA ASN A 896 5.18 -21.92 4.01
C ASN A 896 5.03 -23.00 5.11
N PHE A 897 5.35 -24.27 4.81
CA PHE A 897 5.41 -25.40 5.76
C PHE A 897 6.78 -25.69 6.35
N LEU A 898 7.84 -24.92 6.07
CA LEU A 898 9.15 -25.25 6.66
C LEU A 898 9.24 -25.03 8.18
N TYR A 899 8.10 -24.83 8.86
CA TYR A 899 7.97 -24.68 10.29
C TYR A 899 6.66 -25.27 10.82
N ASN A 900 6.58 -26.60 10.92
CA ASN A 900 5.91 -27.24 12.07
C ASN A 900 6.53 -28.61 12.38
N GLY A 901 6.81 -28.83 13.65
CA GLY A 901 6.73 -30.13 14.30
C GLY A 901 5.41 -30.23 15.06
N ASP A 902 4.97 -31.47 15.28
CA ASP A 902 3.92 -31.95 16.19
C ASP A 902 2.47 -31.99 15.70
N THR A 903 2.01 -33.21 15.38
CA THR A 903 0.60 -33.63 15.57
C THR A 903 0.52 -35.08 16.08
N PRO A 904 -0.21 -35.40 17.19
CA PRO A 904 -0.39 -36.76 17.70
C PRO A 904 -1.73 -37.44 17.32
N LEU A 905 -1.68 -38.78 17.39
CA LEU A 905 -2.64 -39.87 17.11
C LEU A 905 -4.13 -39.76 17.57
N ALA A 906 -4.61 -38.62 18.05
CA ALA A 906 -6.02 -38.44 18.46
C ALA A 906 -7.02 -38.44 17.28
N GLU A 907 -6.53 -38.29 16.05
CA GLU A 907 -7.30 -38.20 14.80
C GLU A 907 -8.03 -39.48 14.37
N ARG A 908 -7.71 -40.65 14.92
CA ARG A 908 -8.35 -41.91 14.47
C ARG A 908 -9.72 -42.22 15.09
N ARG A 909 -10.24 -41.42 16.04
CA ARG A 909 -11.50 -41.74 16.76
C ARG A 909 -12.66 -40.76 16.54
N ALA A 910 -12.45 -39.64 15.87
CA ALA A 910 -13.51 -38.63 15.68
C ALA A 910 -14.45 -38.90 14.48
N GLN A 911 -14.21 -39.95 13.69
CA GLN A 911 -14.97 -40.30 12.49
C GLN A 911 -16.32 -41.02 12.73
N THR A 912 -17.04 -40.73 13.81
CA THR A 912 -18.30 -41.48 14.07
C THR A 912 -19.50 -40.61 14.43
N LEU A 913 -19.38 -39.29 14.59
CA LEU A 913 -20.52 -38.46 14.99
C LEU A 913 -20.48 -37.07 14.33
N SER A 914 -21.03 -36.96 13.12
CA SER A 914 -21.42 -35.67 12.54
C SER A 914 -22.52 -35.84 11.47
N LEU A 915 -23.77 -35.73 11.90
CA LEU A 915 -24.98 -35.43 11.12
C LEU A 915 -25.67 -34.28 11.88
N ASP A 916 -26.41 -33.33 11.32
CA ASP A 916 -26.61 -32.75 10.00
C ASP A 916 -27.34 -31.43 10.33
N HIS A 917 -26.78 -30.27 9.97
CA HIS A 917 -27.24 -28.96 10.42
C HIS A 917 -28.23 -28.29 9.44
N SER A 918 -28.69 -29.04 8.43
CA SER A 918 -29.55 -28.58 7.35
C SER A 918 -31.06 -28.54 7.69
N GLN A 919 -31.47 -29.02 8.87
CA GLN A 919 -32.86 -29.00 9.33
C GLN A 919 -33.22 -27.83 10.29
N LEU A 920 -32.29 -26.92 10.59
CA LEU A 920 -32.53 -25.81 11.53
C LEU A 920 -32.96 -24.47 10.87
N CYS A 921 -32.96 -24.38 9.54
CA CYS A 921 -33.38 -23.17 8.82
C CYS A 921 -34.83 -23.17 8.33
N GLU A 922 -35.53 -24.31 8.35
CA GLU A 922 -36.95 -24.40 7.98
C GLU A 922 -37.93 -24.24 9.18
N LEU A 923 -37.43 -24.12 10.41
CA LEU A 923 -38.24 -24.10 11.63
C LEU A 923 -38.36 -22.74 12.36
N LEU A 924 -37.71 -21.67 11.88
CA LEU A 924 -37.82 -20.32 12.48
C LEU A 924 -38.64 -19.41 11.57
N GLY A 925 -39.96 -19.62 11.60
CA GLY A 925 -40.95 -18.90 10.80
C GLY A 925 -40.95 -17.38 11.01
N ALA A 926 -41.37 -16.66 9.98
CA ALA A 926 -41.40 -15.19 9.91
C ALA A 926 -42.39 -14.48 10.86
N ALA A 927 -42.93 -15.17 11.87
CA ALA A 927 -44.02 -14.67 12.72
C ALA A 927 -43.56 -14.07 14.08
N GLU A 928 -42.30 -14.21 14.49
CA GLU A 928 -41.84 -13.78 15.84
C GLU A 928 -41.05 -12.45 15.87
N LEU A 929 -40.85 -11.80 14.72
CA LEU A 929 -40.00 -10.59 14.63
C LEU A 929 -40.57 -9.35 15.34
N ARG A 930 -41.88 -9.32 15.56
CA ARG A 930 -42.60 -8.18 16.14
C ARG A 930 -42.41 -8.06 17.66
N GLU A 931 -42.12 -9.17 18.34
CA GLU A 931 -41.93 -9.22 19.80
C GLU A 931 -40.47 -8.98 20.23
N LEU A 932 -39.53 -9.00 19.29
CA LEU A 932 -38.09 -8.83 19.55
C LEU A 932 -37.60 -7.37 19.46
N LEU A 933 -38.41 -6.45 18.93
CA LEU A 933 -38.02 -5.05 18.73
C LEU A 933 -38.45 -4.19 19.92
N CYS A 934 -37.47 -3.61 20.62
CA CYS A 934 -37.72 -2.78 21.80
C CYS A 934 -38.26 -1.40 21.37
N PRO A 935 -39.40 -0.92 21.93
CA PRO A 935 -39.93 0.42 21.63
C PRO A 935 -38.91 1.55 21.87
N GLN A 936 -38.10 1.45 22.93
CA GLN A 936 -37.07 2.45 23.23
C GLN A 936 -35.97 2.49 22.16
N ALA A 937 -35.57 1.32 21.62
CA ALA A 937 -34.61 1.26 20.51
C ALA A 937 -35.17 1.86 19.22
N VAL A 938 -36.48 1.70 18.98
CA VAL A 938 -37.19 2.33 17.85
C VAL A 938 -37.17 3.85 17.98
N ASP A 939 -37.58 4.39 19.12
CA ASP A 939 -37.64 5.84 19.36
C ASP A 939 -36.25 6.49 19.27
N GLN A 940 -35.24 5.85 19.89
CA GLN A 940 -33.87 6.35 19.84
C GLN A 940 -33.32 6.35 18.41
N LEU A 941 -33.58 5.29 17.64
CA LEU A 941 -33.15 5.23 16.23
C LEU A 941 -33.89 6.27 15.39
N ALA A 942 -35.19 6.49 15.61
CA ALA A 942 -35.97 7.51 14.91
C ALA A 942 -35.37 8.92 15.11
N VAL A 943 -35.06 9.28 16.36
CA VAL A 943 -34.40 10.56 16.69
C VAL A 943 -33.04 10.70 15.99
N GLU A 944 -32.24 9.63 15.96
CA GLU A 944 -30.92 9.66 15.32
C GLU A 944 -30.95 9.76 13.81
N LEU A 945 -31.82 8.98 13.15
CA LEU A 945 -31.98 8.99 11.70
C LEU A 945 -32.46 10.36 11.21
N GLN A 946 -33.34 11.00 11.98
CA GLN A 946 -33.82 12.36 11.72
C GLN A 946 -32.82 13.45 12.11
N GLY A 947 -31.67 13.12 12.70
CA GLY A 947 -30.67 14.10 13.12
C GLY A 947 -31.10 14.99 14.30
N LEU A 948 -32.06 14.54 15.10
CA LEU A 948 -32.60 15.25 16.27
C LEU A 948 -31.82 14.96 17.56
N ALA A 949 -30.83 14.06 17.52
CA ALA A 949 -30.01 13.75 18.68
C ALA A 949 -29.12 14.97 19.09
N PRO A 950 -28.98 15.29 20.39
CA PRO A 950 -28.22 16.46 20.87
C PRO A 950 -26.77 16.54 20.38
N VAL A 951 -26.14 15.39 20.12
CA VAL A 951 -24.75 15.29 19.62
C VAL A 951 -24.63 15.76 18.15
N ARG A 952 -25.74 15.94 17.44
CA ARG A 952 -25.81 16.31 16.02
C ARG A 952 -26.41 17.69 15.76
N SER A 953 -26.52 18.54 16.78
CA SER A 953 -27.01 19.91 16.64
C SER A 953 -26.24 20.70 15.59
N LEU A 954 -26.95 21.50 14.79
CA LEU A 954 -26.37 22.40 13.80
C LEU A 954 -25.48 23.45 14.47
N THR A 955 -24.28 23.66 13.93
CA THR A 955 -23.30 24.63 14.46
C THR A 955 -22.78 25.63 13.43
N ASP A 956 -23.00 25.38 12.14
CA ASP A 956 -22.60 26.25 11.04
C ASP A 956 -23.38 25.94 9.74
N ALA A 957 -23.20 26.80 8.73
CA ALA A 957 -23.83 26.68 7.42
C ALA A 957 -23.42 25.40 6.65
N ASP A 958 -22.19 24.92 6.82
CA ASP A 958 -21.75 23.67 6.18
C ASP A 958 -22.48 22.46 6.79
N GLY A 959 -22.68 22.45 8.11
CA GLY A 959 -23.49 21.46 8.81
C GLY A 959 -24.96 21.47 8.36
N LEU A 960 -25.52 22.65 8.10
CA LEU A 960 -26.88 22.80 7.56
C LEU A 960 -26.99 22.25 6.13
N HIS A 961 -26.02 22.53 5.27
CA HIS A 961 -25.98 21.95 3.92
C HIS A 961 -25.84 20.42 3.96
N ASP A 962 -24.97 19.89 4.83
CA ASP A 962 -24.84 18.44 5.03
C ASP A 962 -26.14 17.80 5.54
N LEU A 963 -26.88 18.49 6.42
CA LEU A 963 -28.17 18.03 6.90
C LEU A 963 -29.18 17.90 5.75
N LEU A 964 -29.30 18.92 4.91
CA LEU A 964 -30.20 18.92 3.75
C LEU A 964 -29.81 17.84 2.73
N ARG A 965 -28.51 17.61 2.51
CA ARG A 965 -28.04 16.53 1.63
C ARG A 965 -28.39 15.13 2.15
N ASN A 966 -28.39 14.95 3.48
CA ASN A 966 -28.67 13.66 4.10
C ASN A 966 -30.18 13.39 4.19
N LEU A 967 -30.96 14.37 4.67
CA LEU A 967 -32.41 14.22 4.92
C LEU A 967 -33.27 14.57 3.71
N GLY A 968 -32.79 15.43 2.81
CA GLY A 968 -33.57 16.01 1.73
C GLY A 968 -34.19 17.35 2.11
N ASP A 969 -35.41 17.58 1.64
CA ASP A 969 -36.14 18.83 1.87
C ASP A 969 -36.56 18.98 3.33
N LEU A 970 -36.40 20.18 3.88
CA LEU A 970 -36.86 20.53 5.22
C LEU A 970 -37.54 21.90 5.23
N THR A 971 -38.56 22.08 6.06
CA THR A 971 -39.11 23.41 6.39
C THR A 971 -38.16 24.17 7.32
N LEU A 972 -38.34 25.50 7.44
CA LEU A 972 -37.55 26.29 8.39
C LEU A 972 -37.75 25.80 9.83
N ASP A 973 -38.97 25.43 10.21
CA ASP A 973 -39.25 24.97 11.57
C ASP A 973 -38.65 23.57 11.81
N GLU A 974 -38.64 22.68 10.81
CA GLU A 974 -37.93 21.40 10.87
C GLU A 974 -36.42 21.58 11.03
N ILE A 975 -35.83 22.57 10.34
CA ILE A 975 -34.41 22.92 10.53
C ILE A 975 -34.19 23.42 11.95
N MET A 976 -35.11 24.22 12.50
CA MET A 976 -34.95 24.77 13.85
C MET A 976 -34.99 23.69 14.94
N LEU A 977 -35.77 22.62 14.76
CA LEU A 977 -35.77 21.47 15.68
C LEU A 977 -34.40 20.77 15.78
N ARG A 978 -33.51 21.01 14.82
CA ARG A 978 -32.15 20.43 14.74
C ARG A 978 -31.06 21.44 15.07
N ALA A 979 -31.43 22.70 15.33
CA ALA A 979 -30.52 23.69 15.87
C ALA A 979 -30.30 23.41 17.36
N GLY A 980 -29.06 23.53 17.85
CA GLY A 980 -28.79 23.40 19.28
C GLY A 980 -29.37 24.58 20.06
N ASP A 981 -29.49 24.44 21.39
CA ASP A 981 -30.06 25.48 22.27
C ASP A 981 -29.34 26.84 22.17
N GLU A 982 -28.08 26.84 21.74
CA GLU A 982 -27.26 28.04 21.52
C GLU A 982 -27.51 28.74 20.18
N CYS A 983 -28.21 28.11 19.23
CA CYS A 983 -28.47 28.65 17.90
C CYS A 983 -29.87 29.25 17.79
N ASN A 984 -29.94 30.53 17.44
CA ASN A 984 -31.21 31.24 17.27
C ASN A 984 -31.71 31.25 15.81
N ARG A 985 -32.99 31.59 15.61
CA ARG A 985 -33.63 31.64 14.29
C ARG A 985 -32.91 32.60 13.33
N SER A 986 -32.41 33.74 13.81
CA SER A 986 -31.70 34.72 12.97
C SER A 986 -30.38 34.17 12.41
N GLN A 987 -29.67 33.36 13.18
CA GLN A 987 -28.41 32.75 12.76
C GLN A 987 -28.64 31.69 11.68
N VAL A 988 -29.65 30.83 11.86
CA VAL A 988 -30.04 29.84 10.85
C VAL A 988 -30.53 30.51 9.57
N SER A 989 -31.32 31.58 9.66
CA SER A 989 -31.72 32.38 8.50
C SER A 989 -30.51 32.98 7.77
N SER A 990 -29.53 33.53 8.49
CA SER A 990 -28.30 34.05 7.89
C SER A 990 -27.49 32.95 7.18
N TRP A 991 -27.43 31.74 7.73
CA TRP A 991 -26.82 30.59 7.06
C TRP A 991 -27.56 30.21 5.78
N LEU A 992 -28.88 30.13 5.80
CA LEU A 992 -29.70 29.85 4.61
C LEU A 992 -29.51 30.92 3.53
N GLU A 993 -29.54 32.20 3.89
CA GLU A 993 -29.29 33.31 2.95
C GLU A 993 -27.90 33.22 2.31
N THR A 994 -26.89 32.87 3.11
CA THR A 994 -25.52 32.66 2.61
C THR A 994 -25.47 31.47 1.64
N LEU A 995 -26.03 30.33 2.03
CA LEU A 995 -26.08 29.14 1.19
C LEU A 995 -26.89 29.34 -0.10
N GLN A 996 -27.96 30.15 -0.06
CA GLN A 996 -28.73 30.52 -1.25
C GLN A 996 -27.95 31.46 -2.17
N ARG A 997 -27.25 32.46 -1.59
CA ARG A 997 -26.37 33.35 -2.36
C ARG A 997 -25.27 32.55 -3.07
N ASP A 998 -24.69 31.58 -2.37
CA ASP A 998 -23.67 30.67 -2.88
C ASP A 998 -24.26 29.55 -3.77
N ARG A 999 -25.59 29.54 -3.98
CA ARG A 999 -26.34 28.55 -4.79
C ARG A 999 -26.10 27.10 -4.36
N ARG A 1000 -25.86 26.88 -3.07
CA ARG A 1000 -25.71 25.57 -2.43
C ARG A 1000 -27.04 25.03 -1.89
N VAL A 1001 -27.98 25.92 -1.60
CA VAL A 1001 -29.34 25.59 -1.15
C VAL A 1001 -30.34 26.32 -2.03
N ILE A 1002 -31.43 25.63 -2.37
CA ILE A 1002 -32.57 26.21 -3.07
C ILE A 1002 -33.80 26.21 -2.18
N LYS A 1003 -34.66 27.21 -2.38
CA LYS A 1003 -35.99 27.28 -1.77
C LYS A 1003 -37.01 26.87 -2.82
N VAL A 1004 -37.80 25.85 -2.52
CA VAL A 1004 -38.75 25.22 -3.44
C VAL A 1004 -40.10 25.03 -2.76
N ARG A 1005 -41.14 24.79 -3.55
CA ARG A 1005 -42.47 24.49 -3.02
C ARG A 1005 -42.80 23.01 -3.24
N ILE A 1006 -43.04 22.27 -2.15
CA ILE A 1006 -43.36 20.83 -2.17
C ILE A 1006 -44.63 20.63 -1.35
N ALA A 1007 -45.62 19.94 -1.91
CA ALA A 1007 -46.91 19.70 -1.25
C ALA A 1007 -47.62 20.96 -0.67
N GLY A 1008 -47.36 22.13 -1.26
CA GLY A 1008 -47.94 23.42 -0.82
C GLY A 1008 -47.05 24.25 0.13
N ASP A 1009 -46.06 23.62 0.78
CA ASP A 1009 -45.16 24.26 1.75
C ASP A 1009 -43.89 24.81 1.10
N GLU A 1010 -43.35 25.89 1.68
CA GLU A 1010 -42.00 26.36 1.35
C GLU A 1010 -40.95 25.55 2.10
N ARG A 1011 -40.04 24.90 1.35
CA ARG A 1011 -38.98 24.04 1.88
C ARG A 1011 -37.63 24.41 1.31
N TYR A 1012 -36.59 24.14 2.09
CA TYR A 1012 -35.19 24.27 1.69
C TYR A 1012 -34.63 22.90 1.37
N THR A 1013 -33.82 22.82 0.32
CA THR A 1013 -33.14 21.58 -0.10
C THR A 1013 -31.77 21.92 -0.69
N ALA A 1014 -30.88 20.94 -0.71
CA ALA A 1014 -29.58 21.08 -1.35
C ALA A 1014 -29.75 21.35 -2.85
N ALA A 1015 -28.97 22.27 -3.42
CA ALA A 1015 -29.04 22.61 -4.84
C ALA A 1015 -28.75 21.40 -5.74
N GLU A 1016 -27.98 20.44 -5.24
CA GLU A 1016 -27.64 19.17 -5.91
C GLU A 1016 -28.86 18.26 -6.14
N ASP A 1017 -29.94 18.44 -5.37
CA ASP A 1017 -31.19 17.68 -5.55
C ASP A 1017 -32.18 18.33 -6.52
N ALA A 1018 -31.79 19.44 -7.15
CA ALA A 1018 -32.65 20.20 -8.04
C ALA A 1018 -33.24 19.34 -9.18
N ALA A 1019 -32.41 18.61 -9.93
CA ALA A 1019 -32.91 17.77 -11.02
C ALA A 1019 -33.81 16.63 -10.52
N ARG A 1020 -33.45 16.00 -9.39
CA ARG A 1020 -34.23 14.92 -8.76
C ARG A 1020 -35.62 15.38 -8.41
N LEU A 1021 -35.75 16.52 -7.73
CA LEU A 1021 -37.03 17.06 -7.33
C LEU A 1021 -37.84 17.56 -8.53
N ARG A 1022 -37.21 18.23 -9.50
CA ARG A 1022 -37.87 18.67 -10.74
C ARG A 1022 -38.49 17.49 -11.48
N ASP A 1023 -37.71 16.42 -11.69
CA ASP A 1023 -38.14 15.30 -12.53
C ASP A 1023 -39.05 14.31 -11.79
N ALA A 1024 -38.95 14.19 -10.45
CA ALA A 1024 -39.87 13.36 -9.66
C ALA A 1024 -41.20 14.05 -9.32
N LEU A 1025 -41.14 15.33 -8.92
CA LEU A 1025 -42.26 16.05 -8.31
C LEU A 1025 -42.83 17.16 -9.19
N GLY A 1026 -42.20 17.45 -10.34
CA GLY A 1026 -42.63 18.52 -11.24
C GLY A 1026 -42.44 19.94 -10.69
N ILE A 1027 -41.51 20.13 -9.74
CA ILE A 1027 -41.30 21.45 -9.11
C ILE A 1027 -40.59 22.45 -10.03
N VAL A 1028 -40.90 23.73 -9.84
CA VAL A 1028 -40.22 24.84 -10.52
C VAL A 1028 -38.93 25.17 -9.78
N LEU A 1029 -37.80 25.10 -10.48
CA LEU A 1029 -36.48 25.42 -9.92
C LEU A 1029 -36.17 26.93 -10.03
N PRO A 1030 -35.45 27.51 -9.06
CA PRO A 1030 -34.96 28.87 -9.18
C PRO A 1030 -33.94 29.01 -10.31
N PRO A 1031 -33.85 30.18 -10.99
CA PRO A 1031 -32.90 30.40 -12.07
C PRO A 1031 -31.46 30.49 -11.55
N GLY A 1032 -30.49 30.22 -12.45
CA GLY A 1032 -29.06 30.37 -12.15
C GLY A 1032 -28.38 29.15 -11.54
N LEU A 1033 -29.02 27.98 -11.51
CA LEU A 1033 -28.34 26.76 -11.07
C LEU A 1033 -27.29 26.30 -12.10
N PRO A 1034 -26.13 25.78 -11.64
CA PRO A 1034 -25.15 25.16 -12.53
C PRO A 1034 -25.76 24.04 -13.38
N ALA A 1035 -25.36 23.92 -14.64
CA ALA A 1035 -25.85 22.89 -15.57
C ALA A 1035 -25.68 21.46 -15.02
N ALA A 1036 -24.59 21.21 -14.29
CA ALA A 1036 -24.32 19.93 -13.63
C ALA A 1036 -25.40 19.50 -12.63
N PHE A 1037 -26.15 20.45 -12.03
CA PHE A 1037 -27.25 20.15 -11.09
C PHE A 1037 -28.61 20.00 -11.79
N LEU A 1038 -28.64 20.13 -13.12
CA LEU A 1038 -29.84 20.05 -13.95
C LEU A 1038 -29.88 18.80 -14.84
N GLU A 1039 -28.79 18.01 -14.84
CA GLU A 1039 -28.67 16.72 -15.53
C GLU A 1039 -29.78 15.77 -15.07
N ARG A 1040 -30.37 15.02 -16.02
CA ARG A 1040 -31.48 14.11 -15.72
C ARG A 1040 -30.98 12.90 -14.90
N PRO A 1041 -31.52 12.66 -13.69
CA PRO A 1041 -31.26 11.43 -12.94
C PRO A 1041 -31.93 10.23 -13.63
N GLN A 1042 -31.42 9.01 -13.38
CA GLN A 1042 -31.98 7.79 -13.98
C GLN A 1042 -33.39 7.50 -13.45
N ASP A 1043 -33.54 7.43 -12.12
CA ASP A 1043 -34.80 7.09 -11.46
C ASP A 1043 -35.14 8.08 -10.32
N PRO A 1044 -35.51 9.34 -10.65
CA PRO A 1044 -35.64 10.42 -9.67
C PRO A 1044 -36.60 10.10 -8.51
N LEU A 1045 -37.73 9.46 -8.81
CA LEU A 1045 -38.71 9.08 -7.79
C LEU A 1045 -38.18 7.97 -6.87
N LEU A 1046 -37.53 6.95 -7.43
CA LEU A 1046 -36.94 5.86 -6.64
C LEU A 1046 -35.86 6.38 -5.70
N GLU A 1047 -35.04 7.34 -6.16
CA GLU A 1047 -33.98 7.95 -5.35
C GLU A 1047 -34.55 8.74 -4.15
N ILE A 1048 -35.62 9.52 -4.35
CA ILE A 1048 -36.28 10.26 -3.27
C ILE A 1048 -36.93 9.29 -2.26
N VAL A 1049 -37.64 8.27 -2.75
CA VAL A 1049 -38.27 7.25 -1.89
C VAL A 1049 -37.21 6.45 -1.12
N ALA A 1050 -36.11 6.07 -1.77
CA ALA A 1050 -35.00 5.35 -1.12
C ALA A 1050 -34.29 6.23 -0.08
N ARG A 1051 -34.17 7.54 -0.28
CA ARG A 1051 -33.67 8.47 0.74
C ARG A 1051 -34.62 8.58 1.94
N TYR A 1052 -35.92 8.69 1.67
CA TYR A 1052 -36.94 8.69 2.74
C TYR A 1052 -36.81 7.42 3.60
N ALA A 1053 -36.72 6.26 2.98
CA ALA A 1053 -36.61 4.98 3.68
C ALA A 1053 -35.36 4.85 4.57
N ARG A 1054 -34.22 5.42 4.17
CA ARG A 1054 -32.98 5.40 4.96
C ARG A 1054 -32.98 6.33 6.15
N THR A 1055 -33.85 7.35 6.13
CA THR A 1055 -33.91 8.40 7.14
C THR A 1055 -35.08 8.21 8.11
N HIS A 1056 -35.91 7.20 7.90
CA HIS A 1056 -37.08 6.89 8.72
C HIS A 1056 -37.02 5.45 9.21
N ILE A 1057 -37.65 5.19 10.36
CA ILE A 1057 -38.00 3.84 10.81
C ILE A 1057 -39.05 3.22 9.86
N PRO A 1058 -39.44 1.93 10.00
CA PRO A 1058 -40.47 1.36 9.12
C PRO A 1058 -41.71 2.25 8.99
N PHE A 1059 -42.20 2.42 7.77
CA PHE A 1059 -43.20 3.43 7.39
C PHE A 1059 -44.26 2.84 6.45
N ILE A 1060 -45.35 3.58 6.22
CA ILE A 1060 -46.41 3.21 5.27
C ILE A 1060 -46.37 4.11 4.02
N ALA A 1061 -46.94 3.66 2.90
CA ALA A 1061 -46.88 4.40 1.64
C ALA A 1061 -47.56 5.78 1.72
N GLU A 1062 -48.58 5.92 2.58
CA GLU A 1062 -49.28 7.16 2.88
C GLU A 1062 -48.35 8.24 3.44
N ASP A 1063 -47.34 7.88 4.24
CA ASP A 1063 -46.41 8.82 4.87
C ASP A 1063 -45.61 9.60 3.79
N ILE A 1064 -45.15 8.88 2.76
CA ILE A 1064 -44.44 9.46 1.61
C ILE A 1064 -45.40 10.26 0.70
N ALA A 1065 -46.58 9.71 0.44
CA ALA A 1065 -47.61 10.36 -0.37
C ALA A 1065 -47.97 11.74 0.19
N VAL A 1066 -48.16 11.84 1.51
CA VAL A 1066 -48.41 13.10 2.22
C VAL A 1066 -47.19 14.01 2.19
N ARG A 1067 -45.97 13.49 2.48
CA ARG A 1067 -44.74 14.31 2.52
C ARG A 1067 -44.48 15.04 1.21
N PHE A 1068 -44.68 14.37 0.08
CA PHE A 1068 -44.33 14.89 -1.25
C PHE A 1068 -45.53 15.33 -2.10
N GLY A 1069 -46.77 15.12 -1.63
CA GLY A 1069 -47.98 15.44 -2.39
C GLY A 1069 -48.21 14.53 -3.59
N LEU A 1070 -47.85 13.25 -3.47
CA LEU A 1070 -47.96 12.23 -4.52
C LEU A 1070 -49.18 11.32 -4.31
N GLY A 1071 -49.64 10.66 -5.37
CA GLY A 1071 -50.64 9.60 -5.25
C GLY A 1071 -50.06 8.34 -4.61
N THR A 1072 -50.79 7.70 -3.68
CA THR A 1072 -50.36 6.47 -2.99
C THR A 1072 -50.07 5.32 -3.96
N ALA A 1073 -50.79 5.22 -5.07
CA ALA A 1073 -50.53 4.21 -6.11
C ALA A 1073 -49.14 4.37 -6.75
N THR A 1074 -48.72 5.61 -7.06
CA THR A 1074 -47.41 5.92 -7.63
C THR A 1074 -46.28 5.59 -6.64
N VAL A 1075 -46.49 5.88 -5.36
CA VAL A 1075 -45.54 5.55 -4.29
C VAL A 1075 -45.41 4.03 -4.13
N ASN A 1076 -46.53 3.29 -4.13
CA ASN A 1076 -46.50 1.83 -4.04
C ASN A 1076 -45.73 1.20 -5.20
N MET A 1077 -45.92 1.66 -6.44
CA MET A 1077 -45.14 1.18 -7.59
C MET A 1077 -43.63 1.39 -7.40
N ALA A 1078 -43.23 2.56 -6.89
CA ALA A 1078 -41.84 2.86 -6.60
C ALA A 1078 -41.27 1.95 -5.49
N LEU A 1079 -42.04 1.70 -4.43
CA LEU A 1079 -41.65 0.82 -3.32
C LEU A 1079 -41.55 -0.65 -3.76
N ASP A 1080 -42.50 -1.13 -4.57
CA ASP A 1080 -42.48 -2.47 -5.16
C ASP A 1080 -41.25 -2.67 -6.05
N GLN A 1081 -40.89 -1.67 -6.85
CA GLN A 1081 -39.67 -1.69 -7.65
C GLN A 1081 -38.41 -1.69 -6.78
N LEU A 1082 -38.38 -0.95 -5.67
CA LEU A 1082 -37.24 -1.00 -4.73
C LEU A 1082 -37.13 -2.37 -4.03
N VAL A 1083 -38.25 -3.07 -3.79
CA VAL A 1083 -38.24 -4.44 -3.26
C VAL A 1083 -37.71 -5.43 -4.29
N SER A 1084 -38.10 -5.33 -5.57
CA SER A 1084 -37.64 -6.28 -6.59
C SER A 1084 -36.12 -6.25 -6.81
N VAL A 1085 -35.48 -5.10 -6.56
CA VAL A 1085 -34.02 -4.92 -6.63
C VAL A 1085 -33.34 -5.07 -5.24
N GLY A 1086 -34.08 -5.53 -4.22
CA GLY A 1086 -33.55 -5.83 -2.88
C GLY A 1086 -33.13 -4.60 -2.06
N ARG A 1087 -33.58 -3.38 -2.44
CA ARG A 1087 -33.27 -2.12 -1.73
C ARG A 1087 -34.27 -1.76 -0.64
N MET A 1088 -35.37 -2.50 -0.54
CA MET A 1088 -36.43 -2.28 0.42
C MET A 1088 -36.90 -3.63 0.95
N LEU A 1089 -37.41 -3.66 2.18
CA LEU A 1089 -38.10 -4.81 2.76
C LEU A 1089 -39.57 -4.46 2.95
N VAL A 1090 -40.43 -5.46 2.81
CA VAL A 1090 -41.87 -5.36 3.04
C VAL A 1090 -42.28 -6.34 4.13
N GLY A 1091 -43.13 -5.92 5.06
CA GLY A 1091 -43.59 -6.76 6.17
C GLY A 1091 -44.39 -5.99 7.20
N GLU A 1092 -44.60 -6.60 8.36
CA GLU A 1092 -45.11 -5.93 9.57
C GLU A 1092 -43.97 -5.88 10.60
N PHE A 1093 -43.40 -4.70 10.83
CA PHE A 1093 -42.19 -4.55 11.62
C PHE A 1093 -42.44 -3.89 12.98
N LEU A 1094 -43.20 -2.79 13.04
CA LEU A 1094 -43.34 -2.02 14.27
C LEU A 1094 -44.36 -2.63 15.26
N PRO A 1095 -44.07 -2.63 16.58
CA PRO A 1095 -45.03 -3.04 17.59
C PRO A 1095 -46.28 -2.15 17.54
N GLY A 1096 -47.48 -2.75 17.49
CA GLY A 1096 -48.75 -2.02 17.52
C GLY A 1096 -49.29 -1.47 16.19
N ARG A 1097 -48.51 -1.46 15.09
CA ARG A 1097 -49.03 -1.15 13.73
C ARG A 1097 -49.40 -2.43 12.97
N ARG A 1098 -50.48 -2.40 12.18
CA ARG A 1098 -50.95 -3.52 11.32
C ARG A 1098 -51.01 -3.04 9.87
N GLY A 1099 -50.68 -3.91 8.91
CA GLY A 1099 -50.69 -3.58 7.48
C GLY A 1099 -49.30 -3.55 6.84
N ARG A 1100 -49.27 -3.27 5.54
CA ARG A 1100 -48.06 -3.33 4.70
C ARG A 1100 -47.08 -2.20 5.05
N GLU A 1101 -46.05 -2.50 5.82
CA GLU A 1101 -44.95 -1.57 6.13
C GLU A 1101 -43.74 -1.82 5.23
N TRP A 1102 -42.96 -0.76 5.06
CA TRP A 1102 -41.72 -0.77 4.29
C TRP A 1102 -40.56 -0.31 5.15
N SER A 1103 -39.38 -0.90 4.96
CA SER A 1103 -38.19 -0.51 5.69
C SER A 1103 -36.93 -0.70 4.85
N ASP A 1104 -35.98 0.22 5.00
CA ASP A 1104 -34.63 0.01 4.48
C ASP A 1104 -33.95 -1.17 5.22
N PRO A 1105 -33.30 -2.10 4.49
CA PRO A 1105 -32.65 -3.26 5.10
C PRO A 1105 -31.63 -2.92 6.19
N GLN A 1106 -30.88 -1.82 6.05
CA GLN A 1106 -29.89 -1.40 7.03
C GLN A 1106 -30.54 -0.80 8.28
N VAL A 1107 -31.61 -0.02 8.11
CA VAL A 1107 -32.39 0.53 9.24
C VAL A 1107 -32.95 -0.62 10.08
N LEU A 1108 -33.58 -1.62 9.44
CA LEU A 1108 -34.13 -2.77 10.16
C LEU A 1108 -33.02 -3.58 10.86
N ARG A 1109 -31.85 -3.76 10.22
CA ARG A 1109 -30.70 -4.44 10.84
C ARG A 1109 -30.17 -3.69 12.06
N LEU A 1110 -30.09 -2.36 12.01
CA LEU A 1110 -29.70 -1.51 13.15
C LEU A 1110 -30.72 -1.62 14.29
N LEU A 1111 -32.01 -1.59 13.97
CA LEU A 1111 -33.11 -1.73 14.91
C LEU A 1111 -33.03 -3.06 15.69
N LYS A 1112 -32.84 -4.18 14.96
CA LYS A 1112 -32.66 -5.52 15.55
C LYS A 1112 -31.44 -5.57 16.47
N ARG A 1113 -30.29 -5.08 16.00
CA ARG A 1113 -29.04 -5.09 16.78
C ARG A 1113 -29.17 -4.30 18.08
N ARG A 1114 -29.82 -3.14 18.06
CA ARG A 1114 -30.01 -2.30 19.27
C ARG A 1114 -31.00 -2.92 20.23
N SER A 1115 -32.10 -3.47 19.72
CA SER A 1115 -33.08 -4.18 20.54
C SER A 1115 -32.44 -5.37 21.25
N LEU A 1116 -31.63 -6.17 20.54
CA LEU A 1116 -30.84 -7.26 21.13
C LEU A 1116 -29.81 -6.77 22.15
N ALA A 1117 -29.13 -5.65 21.89
CA ALA A 1117 -28.16 -5.08 22.83
C ALA A 1117 -28.83 -4.61 24.14
N GLN A 1118 -30.00 -3.99 24.05
CA GLN A 1118 -30.79 -3.59 25.22
C GLN A 1118 -31.33 -4.81 25.99
N LEU A 1119 -31.81 -5.84 25.29
CA LEU A 1119 -32.22 -7.11 25.92
C LEU A 1119 -31.05 -7.80 26.63
N ARG A 1120 -29.83 -7.77 26.06
CA ARG A 1120 -28.63 -8.31 26.71
C ARG A 1120 -28.20 -7.50 27.94
N GLN A 1121 -28.36 -6.18 27.92
CA GLN A 1121 -28.12 -5.34 29.11
C GLN A 1121 -29.09 -5.64 30.26
N GLN A 1122 -30.27 -6.19 29.99
CA GLN A 1122 -31.18 -6.66 31.04
C GLN A 1122 -30.72 -7.97 31.69
N VAL A 1123 -29.74 -8.67 31.10
CA VAL A 1123 -29.17 -9.96 31.59
C VAL A 1123 -27.68 -9.81 31.92
N GLU A 1124 -27.24 -8.59 32.27
CA GLU A 1124 -25.84 -8.32 32.57
C GLU A 1124 -25.43 -8.99 33.90
N PRO A 1125 -24.29 -9.71 33.97
CA PRO A 1125 -23.85 -10.37 35.20
C PRO A 1125 -23.62 -9.35 36.31
N VAL A 1126 -24.30 -9.56 37.44
CA VAL A 1126 -24.15 -8.72 38.64
C VAL A 1126 -22.87 -9.08 39.40
N GLU A 1127 -22.30 -8.11 40.13
CA GLU A 1127 -21.13 -8.39 40.97
C GLU A 1127 -21.44 -9.48 42.01
N GLN A 1128 -20.43 -10.29 42.36
CA GLN A 1128 -20.55 -11.38 43.33
C GLN A 1128 -21.19 -10.93 44.66
N ALA A 1129 -20.93 -9.70 45.09
CA ALA A 1129 -21.52 -9.13 46.31
C ALA A 1129 -23.04 -8.88 46.20
N ALA A 1130 -23.56 -8.56 45.02
CA ALA A 1130 -24.98 -8.41 44.78
C ALA A 1130 -25.68 -9.79 44.79
N LEU A 1131 -25.08 -10.79 44.15
CA LEU A 1131 -25.57 -12.18 44.17
C LEU A 1131 -25.56 -12.75 45.60
N ALA A 1132 -24.51 -12.50 46.38
CA ALA A 1132 -24.39 -12.95 47.77
C ALA A 1132 -25.44 -12.32 48.71
N ARG A 1133 -25.92 -11.10 48.42
CA ARG A 1133 -27.04 -10.48 49.15
C ARG A 1133 -28.40 -10.99 48.69
N PHE A 1134 -28.54 -11.23 47.39
CA PHE A 1134 -29.80 -11.71 46.80
C PHE A 1134 -30.12 -13.14 47.22
N LEU A 1135 -29.16 -14.07 47.15
CA LEU A 1135 -29.38 -15.49 47.39
C LEU A 1135 -30.07 -15.81 48.73
N PRO A 1136 -29.62 -15.30 49.89
CA PRO A 1136 -30.28 -15.57 51.17
C PRO A 1136 -31.69 -14.96 51.27
N LEU A 1137 -31.92 -13.84 50.60
CA LEU A 1137 -33.20 -13.12 50.59
C LEU A 1137 -34.21 -13.83 49.66
N TRP A 1138 -33.75 -14.21 48.47
CA TRP A 1138 -34.48 -14.99 47.50
C TRP A 1138 -34.89 -16.33 48.10
N GLN A 1139 -33.93 -17.08 48.65
CA GLN A 1139 -34.17 -18.37 49.32
C GLN A 1139 -34.88 -18.24 50.69
N GLN A 1140 -35.34 -17.03 51.03
CA GLN A 1140 -36.08 -16.71 52.27
C GLN A 1140 -35.37 -17.17 53.56
N VAL A 1141 -34.04 -17.28 53.53
CA VAL A 1141 -33.19 -17.71 54.66
C VAL A 1141 -33.21 -16.66 55.77
N THR A 1142 -33.37 -15.38 55.42
CA THR A 1142 -33.44 -14.27 56.37
C THR A 1142 -34.83 -14.09 57.01
N GLU A 1143 -35.89 -14.57 56.38
CA GLU A 1143 -37.28 -14.50 56.87
C GLU A 1143 -38.02 -15.82 56.63
N PRO A 1144 -37.79 -16.85 57.47
CA PRO A 1144 -38.34 -18.18 57.24
C PRO A 1144 -39.87 -18.20 57.41
N ARG A 1145 -40.57 -18.54 56.33
CA ARG A 1145 -42.02 -18.77 56.33
C ARG A 1145 -42.36 -20.16 56.84
N ARG A 1146 -43.54 -20.32 57.45
CA ARG A 1146 -44.03 -21.59 58.00
C ARG A 1146 -45.47 -21.83 57.56
N GLY A 1147 -45.84 -23.10 57.41
CA GLY A 1147 -47.18 -23.52 56.98
C GLY A 1147 -47.19 -24.04 55.55
N LEU A 1148 -48.36 -24.51 55.11
CA LEU A 1148 -48.58 -25.09 53.78
C LEU A 1148 -48.28 -24.09 52.66
N ASP A 1149 -48.68 -22.83 52.82
CA ASP A 1149 -48.46 -21.78 51.80
C ASP A 1149 -46.96 -21.49 51.62
N GLY A 1150 -46.19 -21.43 52.71
CA GLY A 1150 -44.73 -21.25 52.64
C GLY A 1150 -44.00 -22.43 52.00
N LEU A 1151 -44.51 -23.66 52.20
CA LEU A 1151 -43.99 -24.85 51.52
C LEU A 1151 -44.31 -24.81 50.02
N LEU A 1152 -45.52 -24.37 49.64
CA LEU A 1152 -45.94 -24.25 48.25
C LEU A 1152 -45.09 -23.22 47.48
N ASP A 1153 -44.90 -22.03 48.06
CA ASP A 1153 -44.03 -20.97 47.51
C ASP A 1153 -42.60 -21.48 47.31
N THR A 1154 -42.07 -22.25 48.27
CA THR A 1154 -40.71 -22.82 48.21
C THR A 1154 -40.60 -23.88 47.11
N ILE A 1155 -41.64 -24.69 46.92
CA ILE A 1155 -41.69 -25.71 45.86
C ILE A 1155 -41.79 -25.04 44.49
N GLU A 1156 -42.64 -24.03 44.30
CA GLU A 1156 -42.69 -23.24 43.06
C GLU A 1156 -41.32 -22.63 42.75
N GLN A 1157 -40.66 -22.05 43.76
CA GLN A 1157 -39.35 -21.43 43.60
C GLN A 1157 -38.24 -22.43 43.24
N LEU A 1158 -38.32 -23.68 43.70
CA LEU A 1158 -37.37 -24.74 43.35
C LEU A 1158 -37.69 -25.42 42.01
N GLN A 1159 -38.92 -25.31 41.52
CA GLN A 1159 -39.33 -25.86 40.23
C GLN A 1159 -38.84 -25.02 39.04
N GLY A 1160 -38.52 -23.75 39.27
CA GLY A 1160 -37.95 -22.84 38.28
C GLY A 1160 -38.98 -21.92 37.66
#